data_AF-D4M168-F1
#
_entry.id   AF-D4M168-F1
#
_cell.length_a   1.000
_cell.length_b   1.000
_cell.length_c   1.000
_cell.angle_alpha   90.00
_cell.angle_beta   90.00
_cell.angle_gamma   90.00
#
_symmetry.space_group_name_H-M   'P 1'
#
loop_
_entity.id
_entity.type
_entity.pdbx_description
1 polymer ?
#
loop_
_entity_poly.entity_id
_entity_poly.type
_entity_poly.pdbx_seq_one_letter_code
_entity_poly.pdbx_strand_id
1 'polypeptide(L)'
;MQQKQMDRNIVEMLDALEKEPERIADFLEFGSRFYRYSLKNNLLIYRENPQAVYCQSFSAWNDAGYQVKRGAKGIKVYVPYQATLLKIDGNLVPLEQASQEEKIRYQAGEIESVTQQKHDGVKAVFDIVQTTCPVLARKNFYQIGYSEQMYPGMVKGLLSYAEQLSAMQKEEPAPLQETGEKAVSELIYQISHGISELEYLQENPETKFQEVAFGMMLENHLGIVSTQTRKDFLASSWKEIKEMNPEQSLFAVLNQTYKLCRKKIPEVQETLEVYLESPQKEASVAGNRPAEQKERKPRISNEELISEIKNQVQITEYAREHGFTLIRKGRYYTLAQHDSVRIDTTKNYYWRNSIPGKSGVGKGDSIIGFAAEFVHNGDLHEALKELKERIYIPEHYTPQPKGQLKEKQLVKQELILPERGKNMRRVYAYLTKSRYIAPEIVQDFVDRKMLYQDVNGNCVFVAYDSGGKPNFASLRGTLSDVRFLGDLEGCDYKKGFCINNQSEKLIVTESVIDAMSVMTILQAQGKDWKAYDYLPLGGTGKYEPILNLLKEYPKQEVHLAEDHDLSGVESMQHIQELLKREGMSAEQIHCHVPENAKDWNEALMNYAKKFKPVEELSFLEKEGLPEIHYCAIQSTKQIEEQGFRVRNGKHQYRLVELDTEGNLIPVSLTKQNTMFFAPQEVEKRIPNMYKKLPYEELLERQALVRSGALRSEEPAEKQKQVSEEIKQEVDKVKQEQAEHAPVEQAEKATEQLLVEGFREDQNTLMVKIEYRGEKLEEAVWKERDKVYICTGMTFDDTYEKHLLSNEQIEQMNLFLKENHYELDETLPILQLKLCEESQEQKAVRTENYLNQLQQQEISKNQQVAATTPMMGMEL
;
A
#
# COMPACT_ATOMS: atom_id res chain seq x y z
N MET A 1 17.83 -13.12 20.84
CA MET A 1 18.70 -14.16 20.24
C MET A 1 19.37 -13.69 18.95
N GLN A 2 18.63 -13.06 18.01
CA GLN A 2 19.17 -12.63 16.70
C GLN A 2 20.26 -11.54 16.77
N GLN A 3 20.09 -10.46 17.55
CA GLN A 3 21.12 -9.41 17.70
C GLN A 3 22.44 -9.96 18.24
N LYS A 4 22.40 -10.85 19.25
CA LYS A 4 23.59 -11.51 19.79
C LYS A 4 24.35 -12.30 18.71
N GLN A 5 23.65 -12.92 17.77
CA GLN A 5 24.28 -13.61 16.65
C GLN A 5 24.93 -12.62 15.66
N MET A 6 24.27 -11.49 15.37
CA MET A 6 24.83 -10.45 14.51
C MET A 6 26.10 -9.83 15.13
N ASP A 7 26.09 -9.56 16.43
CA ASP A 7 27.27 -9.03 17.13
C ASP A 7 28.42 -10.04 17.13
N ARG A 8 28.15 -11.34 17.35
CA ARG A 8 29.16 -12.40 17.16
C ARG A 8 29.70 -12.41 15.75
N ASN A 9 28.82 -12.30 14.75
CA ASN A 9 29.24 -12.30 13.35
C ASN A 9 30.19 -11.14 13.01
N ILE A 10 29.95 -9.96 13.61
CA ILE A 10 30.80 -8.78 13.47
C ILE A 10 32.17 -9.02 14.10
N VAL A 11 32.21 -9.55 15.33
CA VAL A 11 33.47 -9.86 16.03
C VAL A 11 34.29 -10.88 15.24
N GLU A 12 33.68 -11.98 14.80
CA GLU A 12 34.37 -12.99 13.99
C GLU A 12 34.95 -12.42 12.68
N MET A 13 34.24 -11.48 12.05
CA MET A 13 34.73 -10.83 10.82
C MET A 13 35.91 -9.91 11.10
N LEU A 14 35.86 -9.14 12.20
CA LEU A 14 36.97 -8.30 12.63
C LEU A 14 38.19 -9.14 13.00
N ASP A 15 38.00 -10.22 13.76
CA ASP A 15 39.08 -11.15 14.12
C ASP A 15 39.75 -11.76 12.87
N ALA A 16 38.97 -12.07 11.83
CA ALA A 16 39.51 -12.57 10.57
C ALA A 16 40.35 -11.50 9.86
N LEU A 17 39.87 -10.25 9.81
CA LEU A 17 40.62 -9.13 9.21
C LEU A 17 41.87 -8.77 10.02
N GLU A 18 41.84 -8.89 11.34
CA GLU A 18 43.02 -8.66 12.18
C GLU A 18 44.10 -9.74 11.99
N LYS A 19 43.68 -11.00 11.77
CA LYS A 19 44.60 -12.12 11.50
C LYS A 19 45.19 -12.11 10.09
N GLU A 20 44.45 -11.57 9.13
CA GLU A 20 44.85 -11.46 7.73
C GLU A 20 44.73 -9.99 7.26
N PRO A 21 45.66 -9.10 7.68
CA PRO A 21 45.58 -7.67 7.41
C PRO A 21 45.53 -7.31 5.93
N GLU A 22 46.04 -8.20 5.07
CA GLU A 22 45.98 -8.07 3.62
C GLU A 22 44.53 -8.01 3.10
N ARG A 23 43.59 -8.65 3.82
CA ARG A 23 42.15 -8.66 3.48
C ARG A 23 41.42 -7.38 3.86
N ILE A 24 42.04 -6.50 4.66
CA ILE A 24 41.45 -5.20 5.01
C ILE A 24 41.24 -4.37 3.73
N ALA A 25 42.18 -4.44 2.78
CA ALA A 25 42.06 -3.76 1.49
C ALA A 25 40.81 -4.22 0.72
N ASP A 26 40.56 -5.53 0.64
CA ASP A 26 39.38 -6.09 -0.03
C ASP A 26 38.08 -5.65 0.65
N PHE A 27 38.09 -5.58 1.98
CA PHE A 27 36.95 -5.08 2.76
C PHE A 27 36.69 -3.60 2.50
N LEU A 28 37.73 -2.76 2.43
CA LEU A 28 37.59 -1.33 2.13
C LEU A 28 37.17 -1.07 0.68
N GLU A 29 37.67 -1.86 -0.26
CA GLU A 29 37.24 -1.83 -1.66
C GLU A 29 35.74 -2.12 -1.75
N PHE A 30 35.26 -3.19 -1.10
CA PHE A 30 33.82 -3.44 -0.95
C PHE A 30 33.10 -2.28 -0.26
N GLY A 31 33.66 -1.80 0.85
CA GLY A 31 33.12 -0.77 1.72
C GLY A 31 32.91 0.57 1.03
N SER A 32 33.72 0.89 0.02
CA SER A 32 33.59 2.11 -0.78
C SER A 32 32.19 2.24 -1.41
N ARG A 33 31.57 1.12 -1.82
CA ARG A 33 30.20 1.08 -2.38
C ARG A 33 29.12 1.33 -1.34
N PHE A 34 29.44 1.06 -0.06
CA PHE A 34 28.51 1.11 1.07
C PHE A 34 28.97 2.10 2.16
N TYR A 35 29.76 3.12 1.78
CA TYR A 35 30.33 4.08 2.74
C TYR A 35 29.24 4.81 3.57
N ARG A 36 28.04 4.98 3.01
CA ARG A 36 26.86 5.56 3.67
C ARG A 36 26.27 4.68 4.80
N TYR A 37 26.52 3.36 4.76
CA TYR A 37 26.13 2.45 5.83
C TYR A 37 27.09 2.55 7.03
N SER A 38 26.64 2.11 8.21
CA SER A 38 27.53 1.98 9.37
C SER A 38 28.58 0.89 9.14
N LEU A 39 29.72 0.96 9.84
CA LEU A 39 30.75 -0.10 9.76
C LEU A 39 30.17 -1.48 10.13
N LYS A 40 29.32 -1.53 11.16
CA LYS A 40 28.63 -2.77 11.55
C LYS A 40 27.82 -3.36 10.41
N ASN A 41 27.04 -2.53 9.71
CA ASN A 41 26.24 -2.99 8.57
C ASN A 41 27.12 -3.39 7.38
N ASN A 42 28.23 -2.68 7.14
CA ASN A 42 29.21 -3.06 6.13
C ASN A 42 29.80 -4.45 6.39
N LEU A 43 30.25 -4.73 7.62
CA LEU A 43 30.79 -6.04 8.01
C LEU A 43 29.75 -7.16 7.85
N LEU A 44 28.50 -6.90 8.21
CA LEU A 44 27.40 -7.86 8.06
C LEU A 44 27.08 -8.16 6.59
N ILE A 45 27.03 -7.13 5.74
CA ILE A 45 26.79 -7.31 4.30
C ILE A 45 27.98 -8.00 3.65
N TYR A 46 29.20 -7.57 3.94
CA TYR A 46 30.43 -8.16 3.41
C TYR A 46 30.52 -9.66 3.76
N ARG A 47 30.23 -10.02 5.00
CA ARG A 47 30.24 -11.42 5.45
C ARG A 47 29.25 -12.30 4.68
N GLU A 48 28.02 -11.83 4.46
CA GLU A 48 26.98 -12.61 3.79
C GLU A 48 27.12 -12.57 2.25
N ASN A 49 27.58 -11.45 1.69
CA ASN A 49 27.78 -11.28 0.26
C ASN A 49 28.89 -10.23 -0.04
N PRO A 50 30.15 -10.66 -0.18
CA PRO A 50 31.27 -9.79 -0.55
C PRO A 50 31.14 -9.15 -1.93
N GLN A 51 30.25 -9.68 -2.78
CA GLN A 51 29.99 -9.19 -4.13
C GLN A 51 28.74 -8.31 -4.19
N ALA A 52 28.15 -7.96 -3.05
CA ALA A 52 27.02 -7.04 -3.03
C ALA A 52 27.44 -5.70 -3.64
N VAL A 53 26.54 -5.13 -4.43
CA VAL A 53 26.81 -3.89 -5.17
C VAL A 53 25.95 -2.76 -4.63
N TYR A 54 24.69 -3.05 -4.30
CA TYR A 54 23.78 -2.07 -3.75
C TYR A 54 22.62 -2.74 -3.03
N CYS A 55 22.43 -2.43 -1.75
CA CYS A 55 21.43 -3.07 -0.90
C CYS A 55 20.32 -2.10 -0.52
N GLN A 56 19.08 -2.59 -0.50
CA GLN A 56 17.93 -1.89 0.05
C GLN A 56 16.93 -2.85 0.71
N SER A 57 16.02 -2.30 1.52
CA SER A 57 14.94 -3.08 2.13
C SER A 57 13.95 -3.58 1.07
N PHE A 58 13.18 -4.64 1.41
CA PHE A 58 12.13 -5.16 0.53
C PHE A 58 11.14 -4.07 0.08
N SER A 59 10.70 -3.22 1.01
CA SER A 59 9.80 -2.09 0.69
C SER A 59 10.45 -1.11 -0.28
N ALA A 60 11.69 -0.71 -0.01
CA ALA A 60 12.39 0.26 -0.84
C ALA A 60 12.64 -0.26 -2.27
N TRP A 61 12.87 -1.57 -2.44
CA TRP A 61 12.91 -2.17 -3.78
C TRP A 61 11.56 -2.10 -4.49
N ASN A 62 10.46 -2.38 -3.79
CA ASN A 62 9.12 -2.25 -4.36
C ASN A 62 8.81 -0.80 -4.75
N ASP A 63 9.19 0.17 -3.91
CA ASP A 63 9.03 1.60 -4.17
C ASP A 63 9.87 2.04 -5.39
N ALA A 64 11.04 1.44 -5.58
CA ALA A 64 11.90 1.63 -6.74
C ALA A 64 11.44 0.86 -8.00
N GLY A 65 10.33 0.11 -7.92
CA GLY A 65 9.74 -0.62 -9.04
C GLY A 65 10.36 -1.99 -9.34
N TYR A 66 11.17 -2.55 -8.42
CA TYR A 66 11.84 -3.84 -8.59
C TYR A 66 11.44 -4.82 -7.49
N GLN A 67 11.12 -6.06 -7.85
CA GLN A 67 10.74 -7.08 -6.88
C GLN A 67 11.94 -7.93 -6.49
N VAL A 68 12.04 -8.30 -5.22
CA VAL A 68 13.02 -9.30 -4.77
C VAL A 68 12.64 -10.67 -5.35
N LYS A 69 13.60 -11.37 -5.96
CA LYS A 69 13.39 -12.69 -6.57
C LYS A 69 12.92 -13.69 -5.52
N ARG A 70 11.97 -14.55 -5.89
CA ARG A 70 11.45 -15.61 -5.02
C ARG A 70 12.59 -16.49 -4.50
N GLY A 71 12.64 -16.71 -3.19
CA GLY A 71 13.68 -17.52 -2.54
C GLY A 71 14.98 -16.76 -2.23
N ALA A 72 15.11 -15.48 -2.58
CA ALA A 72 16.27 -14.70 -2.20
C ALA A 72 16.36 -14.55 -0.68
N LYS A 73 17.53 -14.86 -0.12
CA LYS A 73 17.83 -14.68 1.31
C LYS A 73 18.20 -13.22 1.57
N GLY A 74 17.49 -12.57 2.49
CA GLY A 74 17.79 -11.21 2.93
C GLY A 74 18.94 -11.17 3.93
N ILE A 75 19.78 -10.15 3.82
CA ILE A 75 20.89 -9.84 4.73
C ILE A 75 20.36 -9.02 5.89
N LYS A 76 20.63 -9.43 7.13
CA LYS A 76 20.16 -8.70 8.32
C LYS A 76 21.11 -7.56 8.65
N VAL A 77 20.56 -6.36 8.85
CA VAL A 77 21.30 -5.13 9.18
C VAL A 77 20.60 -4.37 10.30
N TYR A 78 21.37 -3.52 11.00
CA TYR A 78 20.85 -2.62 12.03
C TYR A 78 20.22 -1.37 11.40
N VAL A 79 19.08 -0.95 11.94
CA VAL A 79 18.32 0.24 11.53
C VAL A 79 17.86 1.06 12.74
N PRO A 80 17.82 2.40 12.63
CA PRO A 80 17.25 3.23 13.67
C PRO A 80 15.72 3.04 13.76
N TYR A 81 15.18 3.10 14.97
CA TYR A 81 13.74 3.11 15.24
C TYR A 81 13.43 3.92 16.50
N GLN A 82 12.19 4.37 16.65
CA GLN A 82 11.74 5.06 17.86
C GLN A 82 11.14 4.05 18.83
N ALA A 83 11.68 3.97 20.04
CA ALA A 83 11.17 3.13 21.11
C ALA A 83 10.49 3.99 22.18
N THR A 84 9.30 3.57 22.61
CA THR A 84 8.61 4.16 23.75
C THR A 84 9.08 3.48 25.04
N LEU A 85 9.56 4.26 26.01
CA LEU A 85 9.97 3.79 27.33
C LEU A 85 9.00 4.34 28.38
N LEU A 86 8.41 3.47 29.17
CA LEU A 86 7.53 3.79 30.29
C LEU A 86 8.34 4.14 31.53
N LYS A 87 7.95 5.18 32.26
CA LYS A 87 8.52 5.57 33.55
C LYS A 87 7.76 4.86 34.66
N ILE A 88 8.32 3.75 35.13
CA ILE A 88 7.71 2.88 36.14
C ILE A 88 8.63 2.89 37.35
N ASP A 89 8.15 3.41 38.48
CA ASP A 89 8.89 3.49 39.74
C ASP A 89 10.30 4.09 39.61
N GLY A 90 10.44 5.14 38.77
CA GLY A 90 11.71 5.82 38.51
C GLY A 90 12.62 5.14 37.48
N ASN A 91 12.25 3.96 36.97
CA ASN A 91 12.98 3.23 35.93
C ASN A 91 12.33 3.42 34.55
N LEU A 92 13.15 3.36 33.50
CA LEU A 92 12.69 3.39 32.10
C LEU A 92 12.55 1.97 31.56
N VAL A 93 11.32 1.51 31.40
CA VAL A 93 10.97 0.16 30.91
C VAL A 93 10.47 0.26 29.47
N PRO A 94 11.09 -0.43 28.48
CA PRO A 94 10.57 -0.44 27.11
C PRO A 94 9.13 -0.92 27.05
N LEU A 95 8.27 -0.26 26.27
CA LEU A 95 6.86 -0.59 26.14
C LEU A 95 6.66 -2.07 25.77
N GLU A 96 7.51 -2.64 24.92
CA GLU A 96 7.45 -4.07 24.57
C GLU A 96 7.67 -4.98 25.79
N GLN A 97 8.53 -4.57 26.72
CA GLN A 97 8.94 -5.31 27.92
C GLN A 97 8.08 -5.01 29.15
N ALA A 98 7.21 -4.00 29.07
CA ALA A 98 6.26 -3.67 30.14
C ALA A 98 5.23 -4.77 30.33
N SER A 99 4.80 -4.96 31.58
CA SER A 99 3.75 -5.91 31.94
C SER A 99 2.41 -5.51 31.29
N GLN A 100 1.48 -6.46 31.21
CA GLN A 100 0.15 -6.19 30.64
C GLN A 100 -0.56 -5.05 31.39
N GLU A 101 -0.44 -5.04 32.71
CA GLU A 101 -1.02 -4.02 33.58
C GLU A 101 -0.38 -2.65 33.35
N GLU A 102 0.96 -2.60 33.22
CA GLU A 102 1.69 -1.37 32.92
C GLU A 102 1.36 -0.82 31.53
N LYS A 103 1.16 -1.70 30.55
CA LYS A 103 0.70 -1.33 29.20
C LYS A 103 -0.70 -0.71 29.24
N ILE A 104 -1.61 -1.31 30.01
CA ILE A 104 -2.99 -0.80 30.20
C ILE A 104 -2.96 0.55 30.92
N ARG A 105 -2.19 0.68 32.00
CA ARG A 105 -2.02 1.93 32.75
C ARG A 105 -1.37 3.03 31.91
N TYR A 106 -0.41 2.68 31.05
CA TYR A 106 0.14 3.59 30.05
C TYR A 106 -0.93 4.04 29.03
N GLN A 107 -1.74 3.12 28.52
CA GLN A 107 -2.85 3.44 27.60
C GLN A 107 -3.95 4.29 28.27
N ALA A 108 -4.19 4.08 29.56
CA ALA A 108 -5.07 4.90 30.40
C ALA A 108 -4.45 6.28 30.74
N GLY A 109 -3.18 6.52 30.39
CA GLY A 109 -2.47 7.77 30.64
C GLY A 109 -1.92 7.93 32.06
N GLU A 110 -1.89 6.86 32.86
CA GLU A 110 -1.46 6.84 34.26
C GLU A 110 0.06 6.69 34.42
N ILE A 111 0.74 6.13 33.41
CA ILE A 111 2.20 5.96 33.38
C ILE A 111 2.80 6.91 32.36
N GLU A 112 3.71 7.76 32.80
CA GLU A 112 4.46 8.64 31.89
C GLU A 112 5.37 7.83 30.96
N SER A 113 5.65 8.34 29.76
CA SER A 113 6.61 7.73 28.86
C SER A 113 7.54 8.75 28.22
N VAL A 114 8.67 8.28 27.74
CA VAL A 114 9.60 9.05 26.90
C VAL A 114 9.87 8.27 25.62
N THR A 115 9.89 8.96 24.49
CA THR A 115 10.28 8.37 23.21
C THR A 115 11.79 8.56 23.04
N GLN A 116 12.51 7.46 22.83
CA GLN A 116 13.95 7.47 22.58
C GLN A 116 14.25 6.86 21.22
N GLN A 117 15.13 7.50 20.46
CA GLN A 117 15.66 6.91 19.24
C GLN A 117 16.67 5.81 19.61
N LYS A 118 16.39 4.60 19.16
CA LYS A 118 17.26 3.43 19.29
C LYS A 118 17.85 3.06 17.93
N HIS A 119 19.00 2.38 17.95
CA HIS A 119 19.79 2.07 16.75
C HIS A 119 20.03 0.57 16.53
N ASP A 120 19.44 -0.28 17.38
CA ASP A 120 19.61 -1.73 17.40
C ASP A 120 18.43 -2.48 16.74
N GLY A 121 17.50 -1.77 16.10
CA GLY A 121 16.43 -2.39 15.31
C GLY A 121 17.01 -3.23 14.18
N VAL A 122 16.37 -4.34 13.80
CA VAL A 122 16.89 -5.25 12.78
C VAL A 122 15.94 -5.33 11.60
N LYS A 123 16.46 -5.11 10.38
CA LYS A 123 15.71 -5.31 9.12
C LYS A 123 16.51 -6.14 8.12
N ALA A 124 15.80 -6.77 7.20
CA ALA A 124 16.41 -7.47 6.07
C ALA A 124 16.58 -6.52 4.87
N VAL A 125 17.75 -6.55 4.25
CA VAL A 125 18.06 -5.89 2.97
C VAL A 125 18.44 -6.93 1.92
N PHE A 126 18.28 -6.57 0.67
CA PHE A 126 18.54 -7.41 -0.49
C PHE A 126 19.44 -6.65 -1.45
N ASP A 127 20.43 -7.32 -1.99
CA ASP A 127 21.31 -6.77 -3.03
C ASP A 127 20.56 -6.65 -4.36
N ILE A 128 20.94 -5.68 -5.19
CA ILE A 128 20.31 -5.38 -6.47
C ILE A 128 20.28 -6.58 -7.42
N VAL A 129 21.25 -7.49 -7.34
CA VAL A 129 21.29 -8.70 -8.16
C VAL A 129 20.24 -9.73 -7.73
N GLN A 130 19.76 -9.64 -6.49
CA GLN A 130 18.70 -10.48 -5.94
C GLN A 130 17.30 -9.98 -6.33
N THR A 131 17.19 -8.89 -7.10
CA THR A 131 15.92 -8.33 -7.55
C THR A 131 15.69 -8.52 -9.05
N THR A 132 14.50 -8.16 -9.52
CA THR A 132 14.14 -8.11 -10.94
C THR A 132 14.79 -6.93 -11.69
N CYS A 133 15.65 -6.14 -11.06
CA CYS A 133 16.32 -4.99 -11.68
C CYS A 133 17.21 -5.39 -12.88
N PRO A 134 16.87 -4.94 -14.11
CA PRO A 134 17.68 -5.19 -15.29
C PRO A 134 19.07 -4.58 -15.17
N VAL A 135 20.10 -5.25 -15.71
CA VAL A 135 21.51 -4.81 -15.62
C VAL A 135 21.69 -3.36 -16.08
N LEU A 136 21.04 -2.97 -17.17
CA LEU A 136 21.11 -1.60 -17.72
C LEU A 136 20.52 -0.52 -16.81
N ALA A 137 19.58 -0.89 -15.91
CA ALA A 137 18.95 0.02 -14.97
C ALA A 137 19.72 0.12 -13.64
N ARG A 138 20.70 -0.75 -13.40
CA ARG A 138 21.49 -0.77 -12.16
C ARG A 138 22.33 0.50 -11.96
N LYS A 139 22.75 1.12 -13.06
CA LYS A 139 23.48 2.41 -13.09
C LYS A 139 22.73 3.57 -12.41
N ASN A 140 21.41 3.44 -12.20
CA ASN A 140 20.61 4.45 -11.53
C ASN A 140 20.71 4.38 -9.99
N PHE A 141 21.25 3.29 -9.45
CA PHE A 141 21.33 3.05 -8.00
C PHE A 141 22.72 3.28 -7.44
N TYR A 142 23.74 3.03 -8.24
CA TYR A 142 25.13 3.24 -7.90
C TYR A 142 25.87 3.72 -9.14
N GLN A 143 26.90 4.53 -8.91
CA GLN A 143 27.74 5.03 -9.97
C GLN A 143 28.57 3.87 -10.54
N ILE A 144 28.42 3.62 -11.84
CA ILE A 144 29.39 2.81 -12.58
C ILE A 144 30.55 3.76 -12.83
N GLY A 145 31.76 3.41 -12.37
CA GLY A 145 32.94 4.29 -12.33
C GLY A 145 33.18 5.14 -13.58
N TYR A 146 33.99 6.19 -13.44
CA TYR A 146 34.19 7.17 -14.50
C TYR A 146 34.99 6.61 -15.68
N SER A 147 34.56 6.93 -16.90
CA SER A 147 35.29 6.57 -18.12
C SER A 147 36.54 7.42 -18.30
N GLU A 148 37.55 6.92 -19.02
CA GLU A 148 38.80 7.68 -19.26
C GLU A 148 38.58 9.07 -19.89
N GLN A 149 37.52 9.23 -20.68
CA GLN A 149 37.15 10.50 -21.30
C GLN A 149 36.78 11.58 -20.29
N MET A 150 36.42 11.18 -19.07
CA MET A 150 36.05 12.07 -17.98
C MET A 150 37.25 12.48 -17.11
N TYR A 151 38.41 11.84 -17.24
CA TYR A 151 39.60 12.15 -16.45
C TYR A 151 40.03 13.62 -16.50
N PRO A 152 39.99 14.33 -17.65
CA PRO A 152 40.33 15.76 -17.66
C PRO A 152 39.40 16.61 -16.77
N GLY A 153 38.11 16.29 -16.75
CA GLY A 153 37.14 16.96 -15.85
C GLY A 153 37.36 16.56 -14.39
N MET A 154 37.65 15.28 -14.14
CA MET A 154 37.96 14.80 -12.79
C MET A 154 39.22 15.46 -12.21
N VAL A 155 40.29 15.55 -13.00
CA VAL A 155 41.53 16.21 -12.60
C VAL A 155 41.28 17.66 -12.22
N LYS A 156 40.48 18.41 -13.01
CA LYS A 156 40.11 19.79 -12.69
C LYS A 156 39.33 19.90 -11.38
N GLY A 157 38.32 19.04 -11.19
CA GLY A 157 37.50 19.06 -9.98
C GLY A 157 38.27 18.68 -8.72
N LEU A 158 39.09 17.63 -8.78
CA LEU A 158 39.92 17.22 -7.66
C LEU A 158 41.03 18.24 -7.35
N LEU A 159 41.66 18.83 -8.38
CA LEU A 159 42.63 19.89 -8.19
C LEU A 159 41.98 21.10 -7.51
N SER A 160 40.77 21.50 -7.95
CA SER A 160 40.02 22.57 -7.30
C SER A 160 39.71 22.28 -5.82
N TYR A 161 39.44 21.02 -5.46
CA TYR A 161 39.23 20.65 -4.06
C TYR A 161 40.54 20.64 -3.27
N ALA A 162 41.63 20.11 -3.85
CA ALA A 162 42.96 20.13 -3.24
C ALA A 162 43.44 21.57 -2.96
N GLU A 163 43.27 22.49 -3.91
CA GLU A 163 43.59 23.91 -3.75
C GLU A 163 42.80 24.57 -2.62
N GLN A 164 41.52 24.19 -2.43
CA GLN A 164 40.72 24.68 -1.31
C GLN A 164 41.27 24.20 0.04
N LEU A 165 41.72 22.94 0.14
CA LEU A 165 42.36 22.42 1.35
C LEU A 165 43.68 23.15 1.63
N SER A 166 44.56 23.28 0.64
CA SER A 166 45.82 24.01 0.78
C SER A 166 45.59 25.46 1.19
N ALA A 167 44.56 26.13 0.65
CA ALA A 167 44.20 27.49 1.04
C ALA A 167 43.73 27.59 2.51
N MET A 168 43.00 26.60 3.02
CA MET A 168 42.62 26.53 4.45
C MET A 168 43.85 26.35 5.35
N GLN A 169 44.85 25.60 4.88
CA GLN A 169 46.12 25.36 5.58
C GLN A 169 47.15 26.49 5.39
N LYS A 170 46.89 27.42 4.45
CA LYS A 170 47.79 28.50 4.03
C LYS A 170 49.09 27.98 3.40
N GLU A 171 48.98 26.91 2.63
CA GLU A 171 50.07 26.29 1.88
C GLU A 171 49.87 26.48 0.37
N GLU A 172 50.95 26.38 -0.40
CA GLU A 172 50.85 26.34 -1.85
C GLU A 172 50.48 24.92 -2.32
N PRO A 173 49.57 24.78 -3.29
CA PRO A 173 49.19 23.47 -3.81
C PRO A 173 50.38 22.76 -4.47
N ALA A 174 50.53 21.46 -4.19
CA ALA A 174 51.60 20.67 -4.77
C ALA A 174 51.49 20.59 -6.30
N PRO A 175 52.59 20.71 -7.05
CA PRO A 175 52.56 20.70 -8.51
C PRO A 175 52.14 19.31 -9.03
N LEU A 176 51.13 19.29 -9.91
CA LEU A 176 50.68 18.07 -10.58
C LEU A 176 51.65 17.68 -11.71
N GLN A 177 52.26 16.50 -11.62
CA GLN A 177 53.25 16.01 -12.60
C GLN A 177 52.69 14.95 -13.56
N GLU A 178 51.63 14.25 -13.14
CA GLU A 178 51.06 13.11 -13.84
C GLU A 178 49.86 13.52 -14.72
N THR A 179 49.38 12.60 -15.57
CA THR A 179 48.18 12.81 -16.40
C THR A 179 47.24 11.60 -16.35
N GLY A 180 45.98 11.77 -16.78
CA GLY A 180 44.98 10.69 -16.82
C GLY A 180 44.69 10.08 -15.43
N GLU A 181 44.56 8.75 -15.36
CA GLU A 181 44.28 8.03 -14.11
C GLU A 181 45.33 8.28 -13.01
N LYS A 182 46.62 8.38 -13.39
CA LYS A 182 47.71 8.64 -12.44
C LYS A 182 47.59 10.02 -11.79
N ALA A 183 47.18 11.04 -12.56
CA ALA A 183 46.89 12.36 -12.02
C ALA A 183 45.75 12.33 -11.00
N VAL A 184 44.72 11.53 -11.28
CA VAL A 184 43.60 11.37 -10.35
C VAL A 184 44.03 10.69 -9.05
N SER A 185 44.82 9.61 -9.13
CA SER A 185 45.34 8.91 -7.93
C SER A 185 46.30 9.79 -7.09
N GLU A 186 47.12 10.61 -7.75
CA GLU A 186 47.99 11.60 -7.11
C GLU A 186 47.19 12.70 -6.41
N LEU A 187 46.16 13.25 -7.06
CA LEU A 187 45.29 14.24 -6.42
C LEU A 187 44.50 13.66 -5.25
N ILE A 188 44.04 12.41 -5.35
CA ILE A 188 43.38 11.72 -4.22
C ILE A 188 44.35 11.55 -3.05
N TYR A 189 45.63 11.25 -3.31
CA TYR A 189 46.65 11.23 -2.26
C TYR A 189 46.74 12.59 -1.56
N GLN A 190 46.91 13.67 -2.33
CA GLN A 190 47.01 15.03 -1.79
C GLN A 190 45.76 15.44 -0.99
N ILE A 191 44.56 15.11 -1.49
CA ILE A 191 43.30 15.37 -0.79
C ILE A 191 43.21 14.57 0.51
N SER A 192 43.61 13.29 0.48
CA SER A 192 43.58 12.43 1.67
C SER A 192 44.51 12.96 2.74
N HIS A 193 45.72 13.37 2.34
CA HIS A 193 46.72 13.97 3.22
C HIS A 193 46.24 15.29 3.82
N GLY A 194 45.77 16.25 2.98
CA GLY A 194 45.28 17.54 3.46
C GLY A 194 44.05 17.42 4.38
N ILE A 195 43.15 16.45 4.12
CA ILE A 195 42.05 16.15 5.05
C ILE A 195 42.57 15.59 6.37
N SER A 196 43.56 14.68 6.32
CA SER A 196 44.18 14.07 7.50
C SER A 196 44.78 15.15 8.42
N GLU A 197 45.56 16.08 7.86
CA GLU A 197 46.17 17.18 8.62
C GLU A 197 45.14 18.15 9.23
N LEU A 198 43.98 18.35 8.60
CA LEU A 198 42.91 19.19 9.13
C LEU A 198 42.09 18.50 10.22
N GLU A 199 41.88 17.18 10.14
CA GLU A 199 41.06 16.43 11.10
C GLU A 199 41.87 15.93 12.30
N TYR A 200 43.18 15.71 12.15
CA TYR A 200 44.05 15.16 13.19
C TYR A 200 45.15 16.13 13.64
N LEU A 201 45.24 16.34 14.95
CA LEU A 201 46.22 17.26 15.55
C LEU A 201 47.65 16.71 15.57
N GLN A 202 47.83 15.39 15.47
CA GLN A 202 49.12 14.72 15.53
C GLN A 202 49.14 13.52 14.60
N GLU A 203 50.22 13.36 13.83
CA GLU A 203 50.46 12.13 13.09
C GLU A 203 50.81 10.99 14.03
N ASN A 204 50.12 9.87 13.86
CA ASN A 204 50.44 8.60 14.47
C ASN A 204 50.12 7.45 13.51
N PRO A 205 50.49 6.20 13.83
CA PRO A 205 50.22 5.06 12.96
C PRO A 205 48.74 4.87 12.62
N GLU A 206 47.82 5.17 13.54
CA GLU A 206 46.37 5.08 13.31
C GLU A 206 45.89 6.14 12.30
N THR A 207 46.35 7.38 12.42
CA THR A 207 45.97 8.45 11.48
C THR A 207 46.53 8.17 10.08
N LYS A 208 47.75 7.63 9.99
CA LYS A 208 48.34 7.19 8.71
C LYS A 208 47.55 6.04 8.08
N PHE A 209 47.14 5.05 8.88
CA PHE A 209 46.25 4.00 8.40
C PHE A 209 44.92 4.57 7.91
N GLN A 210 44.33 5.52 8.64
CA GLN A 210 43.05 6.13 8.31
C GLN A 210 43.10 6.98 7.03
N GLU A 211 44.19 7.71 6.83
CA GLU A 211 44.48 8.48 5.62
C GLU A 211 44.52 7.57 4.39
N VAL A 212 45.32 6.50 4.45
CA VAL A 212 45.43 5.55 3.33
C VAL A 212 44.12 4.80 3.10
N ALA A 213 43.44 4.37 4.17
CA ALA A 213 42.15 3.71 4.07
C ALA A 213 41.08 4.63 3.43
N PHE A 214 41.05 5.91 3.82
CA PHE A 214 40.16 6.91 3.22
C PHE A 214 40.47 7.12 1.74
N GLY A 215 41.76 7.32 1.40
CA GLY A 215 42.20 7.52 0.01
C GLY A 215 41.85 6.33 -0.88
N MET A 216 42.06 5.10 -0.38
CA MET A 216 41.63 3.89 -1.09
C MET A 216 40.12 3.83 -1.28
N MET A 217 39.33 4.14 -0.25
CA MET A 217 37.86 4.16 -0.39
C MET A 217 37.40 5.22 -1.39
N LEU A 218 38.06 6.38 -1.44
CA LEU A 218 37.77 7.44 -2.40
C LEU A 218 38.16 7.04 -3.84
N GLU A 219 39.34 6.44 -4.05
CA GLU A 219 39.74 5.87 -5.36
C GLU A 219 38.70 4.88 -5.87
N ASN A 220 38.34 3.89 -5.05
CA ASN A 220 37.40 2.85 -5.45
C ASN A 220 35.99 3.41 -5.67
N HIS A 221 35.57 4.42 -4.89
CA HIS A 221 34.29 5.13 -5.11
C HIS A 221 34.27 5.84 -6.47
N LEU A 222 35.40 6.41 -6.89
CA LEU A 222 35.57 7.03 -8.22
C LEU A 222 35.88 5.99 -9.32
N GLY A 223 35.86 4.69 -9.01
CA GLY A 223 36.10 3.62 -9.98
C GLY A 223 37.56 3.38 -10.35
N ILE A 224 38.51 3.87 -9.54
CA ILE A 224 39.94 3.66 -9.71
C ILE A 224 40.38 2.52 -8.79
N VAL A 225 41.16 1.58 -9.35
CA VAL A 225 41.67 0.44 -8.59
C VAL A 225 42.91 0.87 -7.82
N SER A 226 42.87 0.73 -6.49
CA SER A 226 44.02 1.04 -5.65
C SER A 226 45.23 0.14 -5.95
N THR A 227 46.42 0.74 -5.97
CA THR A 227 47.67 0.04 -6.29
C THR A 227 48.04 -1.00 -5.22
N GLN A 228 48.74 -2.05 -5.63
CA GLN A 228 49.23 -3.09 -4.70
C GLN A 228 50.10 -2.49 -3.59
N THR A 229 50.91 -1.47 -3.91
CA THR A 229 51.74 -0.75 -2.93
C THR A 229 50.90 -0.12 -1.81
N ARG A 230 49.73 0.48 -2.11
CA ARG A 230 48.84 1.02 -1.06
C ARG A 230 48.19 -0.08 -0.23
N LYS A 231 47.80 -1.19 -0.87
CA LYS A 231 47.26 -2.37 -0.17
C LYS A 231 48.29 -2.94 0.81
N ASP A 232 49.54 -3.09 0.37
CA ASP A 232 50.65 -3.61 1.17
C ASP A 232 51.01 -2.64 2.32
N PHE A 233 50.98 -1.33 2.05
CA PHE A 233 51.20 -0.31 3.07
C PHE A 233 50.13 -0.38 4.16
N LEU A 234 48.85 -0.45 3.78
CA LEU A 234 47.74 -0.53 4.73
C LEU A 234 47.86 -1.76 5.66
N ALA A 235 48.19 -2.92 5.10
CA ALA A 235 48.41 -4.14 5.87
C ALA A 235 49.61 -4.00 6.82
N SER A 236 50.69 -3.36 6.37
CA SER A 236 51.90 -3.12 7.18
C SER A 236 51.63 -2.11 8.31
N SER A 237 50.91 -1.02 8.03
CA SER A 237 50.51 -0.03 9.03
C SER A 237 49.62 -0.63 10.12
N TRP A 238 48.73 -1.57 9.76
CA TRP A 238 47.94 -2.27 10.78
C TRP A 238 48.81 -3.15 11.69
N LYS A 239 49.79 -3.88 11.12
CA LYS A 239 50.75 -4.66 11.90
C LYS A 239 51.54 -3.76 12.86
N GLU A 240 51.99 -2.61 12.38
CA GLU A 240 52.71 -1.60 13.18
C GLU A 240 51.85 -1.05 14.34
N ILE A 241 50.57 -0.74 14.09
CA ILE A 241 49.61 -0.33 15.13
C ILE A 241 49.50 -1.40 16.22
N LYS A 242 49.37 -2.68 15.84
CA LYS A 242 49.24 -3.79 16.80
C LYS A 242 50.53 -4.07 17.56
N GLU A 243 51.70 -3.82 16.98
CA GLU A 243 52.98 -3.91 17.67
C GLU A 243 53.11 -2.83 18.75
N MET A 244 52.69 -1.60 18.46
CA MET A 244 52.72 -0.50 19.43
C MET A 244 51.61 -0.57 20.48
N ASN A 245 50.41 -1.01 20.08
CA ASN A 245 49.26 -1.15 20.95
C ASN A 245 48.50 -2.46 20.64
N PRO A 246 48.85 -3.56 21.32
CA PRO A 246 48.22 -4.87 21.09
C PRO A 246 46.70 -4.89 21.36
N GLU A 247 46.20 -3.98 22.20
CA GLU A 247 44.78 -3.85 22.54
C GLU A 247 44.01 -2.94 21.56
N GLN A 248 44.70 -2.35 20.57
CA GLN A 248 44.04 -1.48 19.62
C GLN A 248 43.00 -2.24 18.81
N SER A 249 41.79 -1.67 18.74
CA SER A 249 40.64 -2.27 18.08
C SER A 249 40.57 -1.85 16.61
N LEU A 250 40.57 -2.83 15.70
CA LEU A 250 40.38 -2.56 14.28
C LEU A 250 39.04 -1.87 14.01
N PHE A 251 38.00 -2.24 14.78
CA PHE A 251 36.70 -1.59 14.69
C PHE A 251 36.77 -0.10 15.00
N ALA A 252 37.53 0.32 16.02
CA ALA A 252 37.64 1.72 16.39
C ALA A 252 38.28 2.54 15.26
N VAL A 253 39.41 2.04 14.72
CA VAL A 253 40.16 2.70 13.64
C VAL A 253 39.31 2.77 12.36
N LEU A 254 38.74 1.65 11.92
CA LEU A 254 37.88 1.61 10.73
C LEU A 254 36.60 2.46 10.91
N ASN A 255 36.01 2.49 12.10
CA ASN A 255 34.78 3.24 12.31
C ASN A 255 35.02 4.75 12.21
N GLN A 256 36.21 5.22 12.60
CA GLN A 256 36.64 6.59 12.34
C GLN A 256 36.82 6.85 10.84
N THR A 257 37.51 5.96 10.11
CA THR A 257 37.61 6.05 8.63
C THR A 257 36.23 6.14 7.96
N TYR A 258 35.27 5.29 8.35
CA TYR A 258 33.92 5.30 7.79
C TYR A 258 33.13 6.58 8.16
N LYS A 259 33.36 7.16 9.35
CA LYS A 259 32.79 8.47 9.70
C LYS A 259 33.34 9.57 8.80
N LEU A 260 34.66 9.56 8.56
CA LEU A 260 35.31 10.49 7.66
C LEU A 260 34.79 10.35 6.23
N CYS A 261 34.70 9.12 5.72
CA CYS A 261 34.16 8.82 4.39
C CYS A 261 32.73 9.36 4.20
N ARG A 262 31.82 9.16 5.17
CA ARG A 262 30.44 9.67 5.08
C ARG A 262 30.36 11.19 5.01
N LYS A 263 31.32 11.89 5.60
CA LYS A 263 31.40 13.35 5.60
C LYS A 263 32.06 13.87 4.32
N LYS A 264 33.24 13.34 3.97
CA LYS A 264 34.13 13.93 2.97
C LYS A 264 33.93 13.42 1.55
N ILE A 265 33.52 12.17 1.33
CA ILE A 265 33.25 11.67 -0.04
C ILE A 265 32.17 12.52 -0.73
N PRO A 266 31.03 12.88 -0.09
CA PRO A 266 30.04 13.76 -0.71
C PRO A 266 30.58 15.16 -1.05
N GLU A 267 31.40 15.78 -0.18
CA GLU A 267 32.00 17.10 -0.43
C GLU A 267 32.92 17.09 -1.67
N VAL A 268 33.76 16.05 -1.79
CA VAL A 268 34.63 15.85 -2.96
C VAL A 268 33.80 15.63 -4.22
N GLN A 269 32.76 14.80 -4.13
CA GLN A 269 31.89 14.47 -5.27
C GLN A 269 31.11 15.70 -5.78
N GLU A 270 30.55 16.51 -4.90
CA GLU A 270 29.84 17.75 -5.26
C GLU A 270 30.78 18.72 -6.00
N THR A 271 32.02 18.85 -5.54
CA THR A 271 33.03 19.68 -6.21
C THR A 271 33.40 19.12 -7.59
N LEU A 272 33.51 17.79 -7.70
CA LEU A 272 33.85 17.10 -8.94
C LEU A 272 32.76 17.28 -10.02
N GLU A 273 31.49 17.16 -9.65
CA GLU A 273 30.34 17.17 -10.56
C GLU A 273 30.24 18.48 -11.36
N VAL A 274 30.59 19.62 -10.76
CA VAL A 274 30.67 20.93 -11.44
C VAL A 274 31.56 20.89 -12.71
N TYR A 275 32.66 20.14 -12.66
CA TYR A 275 33.62 20.06 -13.77
C TYR A 275 33.33 18.91 -14.74
N LEU A 276 32.44 17.98 -14.38
CA LEU A 276 32.05 16.85 -15.20
C LEU A 276 30.83 17.15 -16.10
N GLU A 277 29.95 18.05 -15.67
CA GLU A 277 28.79 18.52 -16.47
C GLU A 277 29.18 19.48 -17.61
N SER A 278 30.47 19.79 -17.75
CA SER A 278 31.00 20.68 -18.78
C SER A 278 31.68 19.91 -19.92
N PRO A 279 30.97 19.65 -21.04
CA PRO A 279 31.68 19.56 -22.33
C PRO A 279 31.09 20.49 -23.40
N GLN A 280 32.02 21.24 -24.04
CA GLN A 280 31.91 22.02 -25.28
C GLN A 280 31.39 23.47 -25.20
N LYS A 281 32.23 24.35 -24.62
CA LYS A 281 32.37 25.75 -25.08
C LYS A 281 33.83 26.06 -25.40
N GLU A 282 34.39 25.39 -26.39
CA GLU A 282 35.61 25.85 -27.04
C GLU A 282 35.40 25.89 -28.56
N ALA A 283 34.81 26.99 -29.02
CA ALA A 283 35.06 27.59 -30.33
C ALA A 283 34.29 28.92 -30.46
N SER A 284 34.83 30.00 -29.88
CA SER A 284 34.85 31.34 -30.47
C SER A 284 35.31 32.37 -29.44
N VAL A 285 36.61 32.63 -29.42
CA VAL A 285 37.15 33.88 -28.86
C VAL A 285 36.82 35.00 -29.85
N ALA A 286 36.02 35.97 -29.41
CA ALA A 286 36.26 37.40 -29.56
C ALA A 286 34.97 38.20 -29.32
N GLY A 287 35.03 39.19 -28.43
CA GLY A 287 34.10 40.32 -28.45
C GLY A 287 33.44 40.65 -27.13
N ASN A 288 34.12 41.50 -26.34
CA ASN A 288 33.58 42.56 -25.49
C ASN A 288 32.33 42.26 -24.62
N ARG A 289 32.51 42.26 -23.30
CA ARG A 289 31.47 42.79 -22.40
C ARG A 289 31.36 44.31 -22.65
N PRO A 290 30.15 44.89 -22.60
CA PRO A 290 29.81 45.51 -21.32
C PRO A 290 28.33 45.46 -20.91
N ALA A 291 28.16 45.70 -19.61
CA ALA A 291 27.01 46.29 -18.93
C ALA A 291 25.74 45.45 -18.71
N GLU A 292 25.55 45.10 -17.44
CA GLU A 292 24.29 45.06 -16.68
C GLU A 292 23.01 45.30 -17.50
N GLN A 293 22.21 44.23 -17.66
CA GLN A 293 20.78 44.37 -17.93
C GLN A 293 19.99 43.69 -16.82
N LYS A 294 19.30 44.54 -16.05
CA LYS A 294 18.22 44.18 -15.14
C LYS A 294 17.22 43.27 -15.85
N GLU A 295 16.95 42.10 -15.27
CA GLU A 295 15.85 41.23 -15.66
C GLU A 295 14.52 42.01 -15.72
N ARG A 296 13.97 42.15 -16.92
CA ARG A 296 12.59 42.58 -17.12
C ARG A 296 11.70 41.36 -16.92
N LYS A 297 10.90 41.37 -15.84
CA LYS A 297 9.87 40.35 -15.57
C LYS A 297 8.87 40.26 -16.75
N PRO A 298 8.48 39.06 -17.21
CA PRO A 298 7.41 38.91 -18.19
C PRO A 298 6.06 39.35 -17.59
N ARG A 299 5.29 40.12 -18.37
CA ARG A 299 3.95 40.67 -18.05
C ARG A 299 2.83 39.66 -18.35
N ILE A 300 2.87 38.48 -17.76
CA ILE A 300 1.71 37.59 -17.66
C ILE A 300 1.62 37.05 -16.23
N SER A 301 0.41 36.77 -15.75
CA SER A 301 0.21 36.18 -14.43
C SER A 301 0.76 34.75 -14.37
N ASN A 302 1.06 34.26 -13.17
CA ASN A 302 1.52 32.88 -12.98
C ASN A 302 0.49 31.85 -13.48
N GLU A 303 -0.81 32.17 -13.40
CA GLU A 303 -1.90 31.30 -13.88
C GLU A 303 -1.94 31.22 -15.43
N GLU A 304 -1.71 32.34 -16.11
CA GLU A 304 -1.61 32.39 -17.57
C GLU A 304 -0.37 31.67 -18.07
N LEU A 305 0.76 31.83 -17.37
CA LEU A 305 2.00 31.13 -17.67
C LEU A 305 1.85 29.62 -17.56
N ILE A 306 1.23 29.14 -16.48
CA ILE A 306 0.92 27.71 -16.28
C ILE A 306 -0.02 27.19 -17.37
N SER A 307 -0.99 27.99 -17.79
CA SER A 307 -1.91 27.63 -18.87
C SER A 307 -1.19 27.49 -20.21
N GLU A 308 -0.25 28.39 -20.50
CA GLU A 308 0.52 28.35 -21.74
C GLU A 308 1.48 27.16 -21.81
N ILE A 309 2.13 26.82 -20.70
CA ILE A 309 2.94 25.60 -20.57
C ILE A 309 2.10 24.36 -20.90
N LYS A 310 0.89 24.26 -20.35
CA LYS A 310 -0.01 23.11 -20.58
C LYS A 310 -0.49 23.00 -22.02
N ASN A 311 -0.59 24.12 -22.74
CA ASN A 311 -1.06 24.18 -24.12
C ASN A 311 0.06 23.92 -25.14
N GLN A 312 1.26 24.49 -24.91
CA GLN A 312 2.37 24.42 -25.86
C GLN A 312 3.25 23.17 -25.69
N VAL A 313 3.36 22.60 -24.49
CA VAL A 313 4.28 21.47 -24.24
C VAL A 313 3.52 20.14 -24.11
N GLN A 314 3.73 19.23 -25.06
CA GLN A 314 3.10 17.91 -25.06
C GLN A 314 3.91 16.89 -24.24
N ILE A 315 3.26 16.17 -23.31
CA ILE A 315 3.90 15.14 -22.47
C ILE A 315 4.64 14.08 -23.31
N THR A 316 4.06 13.66 -24.44
CA THR A 316 4.71 12.63 -25.25
C THR A 316 5.98 13.11 -25.96
N GLU A 317 6.07 14.37 -26.32
CA GLU A 317 7.26 14.93 -26.95
C GLU A 317 8.33 15.15 -25.89
N TYR A 318 7.95 15.82 -24.80
CA TYR A 318 8.78 16.03 -23.62
C TYR A 318 9.35 14.72 -23.06
N ALA A 319 8.54 13.66 -22.98
CA ALA A 319 9.00 12.35 -22.52
C ALA A 319 10.08 11.74 -23.45
N ARG A 320 9.92 11.83 -24.77
CA ARG A 320 10.92 11.29 -25.72
C ARG A 320 12.24 12.03 -25.63
N GLU A 321 12.19 13.35 -25.52
CA GLU A 321 13.38 14.20 -25.39
C GLU A 321 14.17 13.87 -24.13
N HIS A 322 13.48 13.55 -23.03
CA HIS A 322 14.10 13.11 -21.79
C HIS A 322 14.36 11.59 -21.73
N GLY A 323 14.45 10.95 -22.90
CA GLY A 323 14.90 9.57 -23.02
C GLY A 323 13.87 8.50 -22.66
N PHE A 324 12.61 8.87 -22.41
CA PHE A 324 11.55 7.89 -22.17
C PHE A 324 11.07 7.28 -23.48
N THR A 325 10.84 5.96 -23.44
CA THR A 325 10.34 5.23 -24.60
C THR A 325 8.83 5.08 -24.48
N LEU A 326 8.10 5.69 -25.41
CA LEU A 326 6.64 5.59 -25.42
C LEU A 326 6.18 4.28 -26.05
N ILE A 327 5.39 3.52 -25.30
CA ILE A 327 4.72 2.31 -25.76
C ILE A 327 3.22 2.60 -25.84
N ARG A 328 2.59 2.34 -26.99
CA ARG A 328 1.15 2.54 -27.14
C ARG A 328 0.38 1.45 -26.38
N LYS A 329 -0.60 1.86 -25.55
CA LYS A 329 -1.50 0.99 -24.77
C LYS A 329 -2.93 1.53 -24.91
N GLY A 330 -3.68 0.93 -25.83
CA GLY A 330 -4.98 1.44 -26.20
C GLY A 330 -4.93 2.88 -26.72
N ARG A 331 -5.84 3.73 -26.24
CA ARG A 331 -5.90 5.16 -26.57
C ARG A 331 -4.82 6.00 -25.86
N TYR A 332 -4.01 5.39 -25.00
CA TYR A 332 -2.99 6.04 -24.21
C TYR A 332 -1.59 5.62 -24.64
N TYR A 333 -0.60 6.37 -24.17
CA TYR A 333 0.78 5.90 -24.14
C TYR A 333 1.17 5.53 -22.71
N THR A 334 2.04 4.55 -22.58
CA THR A 334 2.79 4.27 -21.36
C THR A 334 4.27 4.49 -21.64
N LEU A 335 5.08 4.52 -20.59
CA LEU A 335 6.52 4.58 -20.70
C LEU A 335 7.08 3.17 -20.52
N ALA A 336 8.02 2.74 -21.35
CA ALA A 336 8.68 1.44 -21.19
C ALA A 336 9.35 1.31 -19.82
N GLN A 337 9.84 2.44 -19.29
CA GLN A 337 10.51 2.59 -18.01
C GLN A 337 9.51 2.68 -16.83
N HIS A 338 8.26 3.05 -17.10
CA HIS A 338 7.21 3.23 -16.10
C HIS A 338 5.86 2.72 -16.64
N ASP A 339 5.68 1.40 -16.58
CA ASP A 339 4.52 0.69 -17.13
C ASP A 339 3.19 1.01 -16.41
N SER A 340 3.26 1.55 -15.20
CA SER A 340 2.12 2.07 -14.43
C SER A 340 1.61 3.41 -14.96
N VAL A 341 2.42 4.13 -15.75
CA VAL A 341 2.07 5.45 -16.29
C VAL A 341 1.13 5.28 -17.46
N ARG A 342 0.06 6.07 -17.50
CA ARG A 342 -0.81 6.24 -18.65
C ARG A 342 -0.83 7.72 -19.00
N ILE A 343 -0.62 8.02 -20.28
CA ILE A 343 -0.56 9.37 -20.84
C ILE A 343 -1.70 9.51 -21.83
N ASP A 344 -2.62 10.41 -21.53
CA ASP A 344 -3.68 10.84 -22.44
C ASP A 344 -3.18 12.04 -23.26
N THR A 345 -2.93 11.79 -24.55
CA THR A 345 -2.46 12.80 -25.50
C THR A 345 -3.52 13.83 -25.87
N THR A 346 -4.80 13.52 -25.62
CA THR A 346 -5.91 14.44 -25.92
C THR A 346 -6.04 15.46 -24.80
N LYS A 347 -5.91 15.01 -23.55
CA LYS A 347 -5.96 15.86 -22.35
C LYS A 347 -4.61 16.45 -21.95
N ASN A 348 -3.52 16.01 -22.60
CA ASN A 348 -2.14 16.31 -22.23
C ASN A 348 -1.90 16.11 -20.72
N TYR A 349 -2.31 14.92 -20.24
CA TYR A 349 -2.38 14.57 -18.82
C TYR A 349 -1.90 13.14 -18.62
N TYR A 350 -1.18 12.88 -17.52
CA TYR A 350 -0.75 11.53 -17.16
C TYR A 350 -1.32 11.10 -15.80
N TRP A 351 -1.38 9.80 -15.56
CA TRP A 351 -1.60 9.25 -14.23
C TRP A 351 -0.85 7.94 -14.04
N ARG A 352 -0.62 7.57 -12.79
CA ARG A 352 0.04 6.33 -12.36
C ARG A 352 -0.97 5.39 -11.73
N ASN A 353 -1.28 4.30 -12.42
CA ASN A 353 -2.20 3.27 -11.91
C ASN A 353 -1.71 2.58 -10.62
N SER A 354 -0.41 2.69 -10.28
CA SER A 354 0.20 2.09 -9.09
C SER A 354 0.11 2.95 -7.83
N ILE A 355 -0.34 4.20 -7.94
CA ILE A 355 -0.45 5.13 -6.80
C ILE A 355 -1.90 5.59 -6.69
N PRO A 356 -2.59 5.42 -5.55
CA PRO A 356 -3.98 5.87 -5.39
C PRO A 356 -4.09 7.39 -5.58
N GLY A 357 -4.96 7.83 -6.49
CA GLY A 357 -5.29 9.25 -6.66
C GLY A 357 -6.55 9.65 -5.88
N LYS A 358 -6.91 10.94 -5.94
CA LYS A 358 -8.02 11.53 -5.18
C LYS A 358 -9.41 10.97 -5.54
N SER A 359 -9.57 10.38 -6.72
CA SER A 359 -10.85 9.89 -7.27
C SER A 359 -10.86 8.40 -7.58
N GLY A 360 -9.95 7.61 -6.99
CA GLY A 360 -9.83 6.17 -7.27
C GLY A 360 -9.18 5.81 -8.61
N VAL A 361 -9.03 6.77 -9.54
CA VAL A 361 -8.06 6.70 -10.65
C VAL A 361 -6.67 7.00 -10.09
N GLY A 362 -5.62 6.41 -10.70
CA GLY A 362 -4.24 6.61 -10.27
C GLY A 362 -3.84 8.09 -10.09
N LYS A 363 -2.88 8.38 -9.21
CA LYS A 363 -2.34 9.74 -8.99
C LYS A 363 -1.78 10.29 -10.30
N GLY A 364 -2.25 11.45 -10.73
CA GLY A 364 -1.88 12.04 -12.02
C GLY A 364 -1.85 13.56 -12.01
N ASP A 365 -1.24 14.14 -13.03
CA ASP A 365 -1.11 15.59 -13.22
C ASP A 365 -0.91 15.92 -14.73
N SER A 366 -0.82 17.21 -15.03
CA SER A 366 -0.43 17.79 -16.32
C SER A 366 1.08 17.61 -16.61
N ILE A 367 1.54 18.15 -17.75
CA ILE A 367 2.96 18.20 -18.12
C ILE A 367 3.88 18.73 -17.01
N ILE A 368 3.42 19.68 -16.19
CA ILE A 368 4.22 20.24 -15.10
C ILE A 368 4.52 19.19 -14.04
N GLY A 369 3.50 18.46 -13.60
CA GLY A 369 3.69 17.37 -12.64
C GLY A 369 4.49 16.22 -13.26
N PHE A 370 4.34 15.97 -14.56
CA PHE A 370 5.11 14.95 -15.27
C PHE A 370 6.60 15.31 -15.27
N ALA A 371 6.94 16.55 -15.63
CA ALA A 371 8.31 17.04 -15.60
C ALA A 371 8.87 17.00 -14.18
N ALA A 372 8.14 17.51 -13.19
CA ALA A 372 8.57 17.46 -11.80
C ALA A 372 8.84 16.02 -11.34
N GLU A 373 7.89 15.11 -11.55
CA GLU A 373 7.96 13.75 -11.00
C GLU A 373 8.96 12.85 -11.74
N PHE A 374 9.05 12.93 -13.07
CA PHE A 374 9.84 11.99 -13.88
C PHE A 374 11.16 12.55 -14.40
N VAL A 375 11.28 13.87 -14.54
CA VAL A 375 12.50 14.50 -15.08
C VAL A 375 13.30 15.19 -13.97
N HIS A 376 12.63 15.90 -13.06
CA HIS A 376 13.28 16.72 -12.03
C HIS A 376 13.18 16.14 -10.61
N ASN A 377 12.97 14.84 -10.45
CA ASN A 377 13.04 14.13 -9.15
C ASN A 377 12.13 14.70 -8.04
N GLY A 378 10.98 15.24 -8.42
CA GLY A 378 10.01 15.88 -7.53
C GLY A 378 10.20 17.39 -7.34
N ASP A 379 11.23 18.00 -7.93
CA ASP A 379 11.45 19.44 -7.87
C ASP A 379 10.56 20.19 -8.85
N LEU A 380 9.48 20.76 -8.31
CA LEU A 380 8.52 21.55 -9.06
C LEU A 380 9.10 22.87 -9.58
N HIS A 381 10.09 23.46 -8.90
CA HIS A 381 10.65 24.74 -9.27
C HIS A 381 11.52 24.62 -10.51
N GLU A 382 12.41 23.63 -10.54
CA GLU A 382 13.27 23.36 -11.70
C GLU A 382 12.45 22.89 -12.90
N ALA A 383 11.43 22.06 -12.68
CA ALA A 383 10.48 21.67 -13.74
C ALA A 383 9.77 22.88 -14.35
N LEU A 384 9.29 23.81 -13.53
CA LEU A 384 8.66 25.03 -14.02
C LEU A 384 9.65 25.95 -14.73
N LYS A 385 10.91 26.02 -14.28
CA LYS A 385 11.94 26.83 -14.90
C LYS A 385 12.26 26.33 -16.31
N GLU A 386 12.49 25.03 -16.47
CA GLU A 386 12.74 24.43 -17.79
C GLU A 386 11.54 24.59 -18.73
N LEU A 387 10.33 24.29 -18.25
CA LEU A 387 9.12 24.40 -19.07
C LEU A 387 8.83 25.84 -19.52
N LYS A 388 9.22 26.85 -18.73
CA LYS A 388 9.10 28.27 -19.12
C LYS A 388 10.02 28.63 -20.29
N GLU A 389 11.21 28.05 -20.35
CA GLU A 389 12.18 28.29 -21.43
C GLU A 389 11.74 27.65 -22.75
N ARG A 390 10.80 26.68 -22.69
CA ARG A 390 10.28 25.94 -23.84
C ARG A 390 9.05 26.56 -24.50
N ILE A 391 8.43 27.57 -23.87
CA ILE A 391 7.24 28.24 -24.42
C ILE A 391 7.58 29.60 -25.01
N TYR A 392 6.89 29.95 -26.09
CA TYR A 392 7.01 31.27 -26.69
C TYR A 392 5.83 32.15 -26.27
N ILE A 393 6.12 33.29 -25.66
CA ILE A 393 5.12 34.31 -25.29
C ILE A 393 5.38 35.56 -26.16
N PRO A 394 4.49 35.91 -27.11
CA PRO A 394 4.66 37.11 -27.93
C PRO A 394 4.64 38.41 -27.11
N GLU A 395 5.35 39.45 -27.56
CA GLU A 395 5.41 40.76 -26.90
C GLU A 395 4.04 41.46 -26.75
N HIS A 396 3.06 41.07 -27.56
CA HIS A 396 1.67 41.52 -27.49
C HIS A 396 0.75 40.31 -27.31
N TYR A 397 0.56 39.89 -26.06
CA TYR A 397 -0.37 38.82 -25.70
C TYR A 397 -1.80 39.36 -25.60
N THR A 398 -2.68 38.92 -26.49
CA THR A 398 -4.14 39.11 -26.36
C THR A 398 -4.77 37.80 -25.89
N PRO A 399 -5.41 37.76 -24.70
CA PRO A 399 -6.05 36.55 -24.22
C PRO A 399 -7.17 36.15 -25.19
N GLN A 400 -6.98 35.01 -25.86
CA GLN A 400 -8.02 34.42 -26.70
C GLN A 400 -9.12 33.87 -25.77
N PRO A 401 -10.41 34.13 -26.05
CA PRO A 401 -11.49 33.50 -25.30
C PRO A 401 -11.37 31.99 -25.41
N LYS A 402 -11.63 31.25 -24.31
CA LYS A 402 -11.56 29.79 -24.22
C LYS A 402 -12.31 29.14 -25.41
N GLY A 403 -11.58 28.86 -26.48
CA GLY A 403 -12.10 28.15 -27.63
C GLY A 403 -12.42 26.73 -27.18
N GLN A 404 -13.66 26.30 -27.40
CA GLN A 404 -14.05 24.91 -27.25
C GLN A 404 -12.98 24.04 -27.90
N LEU A 405 -12.36 23.15 -27.11
CA LEU A 405 -11.45 22.13 -27.61
C LEU A 405 -12.16 21.42 -28.76
N LYS A 406 -11.72 21.65 -29.99
CA LYS A 406 -12.20 20.89 -31.15
C LYS A 406 -11.88 19.42 -30.86
N GLU A 407 -12.92 18.61 -30.71
CA GLU A 407 -12.81 17.15 -30.65
C GLU A 407 -11.97 16.67 -31.84
N LYS A 408 -10.70 16.34 -31.59
CA LYS A 408 -9.92 15.56 -32.54
C LYS A 408 -10.50 14.15 -32.49
N GLN A 409 -11.15 13.74 -33.57
CA GLN A 409 -11.74 12.41 -33.74
C GLN A 409 -10.70 11.33 -33.41
N LEU A 410 -10.87 10.69 -32.25
CA LEU A 410 -10.10 9.50 -31.85
C LEU A 410 -10.41 8.38 -32.84
N VAL A 411 -9.38 7.80 -33.45
CA VAL A 411 -9.52 6.58 -34.26
C VAL A 411 -10.09 5.48 -33.36
N LYS A 412 -11.34 5.04 -33.61
CA LYS A 412 -12.06 4.03 -32.82
C LYS A 412 -11.25 2.73 -32.83
N GLN A 413 -10.67 2.37 -31.68
CA GLN A 413 -10.03 1.06 -31.50
C GLN A 413 -11.10 -0.01 -31.41
N GLU A 414 -10.88 -1.14 -32.07
CA GLU A 414 -11.80 -2.27 -32.03
C GLU A 414 -11.71 -3.00 -30.68
N LEU A 415 -12.88 -3.35 -30.11
CA LEU A 415 -12.98 -4.11 -28.86
C LEU A 415 -12.54 -5.56 -29.10
N ILE A 416 -11.47 -5.98 -28.44
CA ILE A 416 -10.94 -7.35 -28.52
C ILE A 416 -11.28 -8.09 -27.21
N LEU A 417 -12.04 -9.17 -27.31
CA LEU A 417 -12.42 -10.00 -26.17
C LEU A 417 -11.30 -11.01 -25.80
N PRO A 418 -11.05 -11.26 -24.51
CA PRO A 418 -10.15 -12.30 -24.03
C PRO A 418 -10.51 -13.70 -24.56
N GLU A 419 -9.51 -14.57 -24.58
CA GLU A 419 -9.72 -15.98 -24.90
C GLU A 419 -10.56 -16.67 -23.81
N ARG A 420 -11.52 -17.50 -24.24
CA ARG A 420 -12.38 -18.27 -23.35
C ARG A 420 -11.59 -19.38 -22.67
N GLY A 421 -11.75 -19.52 -21.35
CA GLY A 421 -11.22 -20.63 -20.58
C GLY A 421 -11.90 -21.96 -20.94
N LYS A 422 -11.26 -23.06 -20.56
CA LYS A 422 -11.72 -24.44 -20.87
C LYS A 422 -13.07 -24.80 -20.24
N ASN A 423 -13.48 -24.12 -19.18
CA ASN A 423 -14.75 -24.33 -18.47
C ASN A 423 -15.13 -23.06 -17.69
N MET A 424 -16.37 -23.02 -17.17
CA MET A 424 -16.90 -21.91 -16.38
C MET A 424 -16.89 -22.17 -14.86
N ARG A 425 -16.23 -23.24 -14.38
CA ARG A 425 -16.41 -23.73 -13.00
C ARG A 425 -16.09 -22.68 -11.94
N ARG A 426 -15.03 -21.89 -12.17
CA ARG A 426 -14.56 -20.89 -11.21
C ARG A 426 -15.46 -19.66 -11.18
N VAL A 427 -15.94 -19.21 -12.34
CA VAL A 427 -16.91 -18.12 -12.44
C VAL A 427 -18.25 -18.51 -11.82
N TYR A 428 -18.77 -19.71 -12.10
CA TYR A 428 -20.00 -20.19 -11.44
C TYR A 428 -19.84 -20.27 -9.93
N ALA A 429 -18.77 -20.89 -9.44
CA ALA A 429 -18.51 -20.98 -8.01
C ALA A 429 -18.42 -19.59 -7.37
N TYR A 430 -17.67 -18.67 -7.99
CA TYR A 430 -17.53 -17.30 -7.49
C TYR A 430 -18.88 -16.56 -7.43
N LEU A 431 -19.66 -16.56 -8.52
CA LEU A 431 -20.92 -15.81 -8.56
C LEU A 431 -22.00 -16.45 -7.67
N THR A 432 -22.11 -17.77 -7.64
CA THR A 432 -23.19 -18.45 -6.88
C THR A 432 -22.84 -18.71 -5.43
N LYS A 433 -21.58 -19.03 -5.10
CA LYS A 433 -21.16 -19.40 -3.73
C LYS A 433 -20.54 -18.25 -2.97
N SER A 434 -19.74 -17.41 -3.63
CA SER A 434 -19.10 -16.27 -2.95
C SER A 434 -19.94 -15.00 -3.01
N ARG A 435 -20.67 -14.79 -4.11
CA ARG A 435 -21.50 -13.59 -4.34
C ARG A 435 -23.00 -13.82 -4.16
N TYR A 436 -23.41 -15.07 -3.90
CA TYR A 436 -24.80 -15.48 -3.63
C TYR A 436 -25.81 -15.08 -4.71
N ILE A 437 -25.34 -14.89 -5.96
CA ILE A 437 -26.21 -14.64 -7.10
C ILE A 437 -26.97 -15.92 -7.43
N ALA A 438 -28.27 -15.81 -7.72
CA ALA A 438 -29.06 -16.99 -8.07
C ALA A 438 -28.49 -17.70 -9.31
N PRO A 439 -28.38 -19.04 -9.29
CA PRO A 439 -27.84 -19.81 -10.41
C PRO A 439 -28.55 -19.54 -11.75
N GLU A 440 -29.86 -19.29 -11.74
CA GLU A 440 -30.66 -19.01 -12.93
C GLU A 440 -30.26 -17.70 -13.60
N ILE A 441 -29.91 -16.69 -12.80
CA ILE A 441 -29.45 -15.38 -13.30
C ILE A 441 -28.05 -15.53 -13.90
N VAL A 442 -27.16 -16.27 -13.24
CA VAL A 442 -25.84 -16.58 -13.81
C VAL A 442 -25.99 -17.33 -15.13
N GLN A 443 -26.90 -18.30 -15.19
CA GLN A 443 -27.18 -19.07 -16.40
C GLN A 443 -27.73 -18.20 -17.54
N ASP A 444 -28.65 -17.27 -17.25
CA ASP A 444 -29.19 -16.35 -18.27
C ASP A 444 -28.09 -15.50 -18.92
N PHE A 445 -27.14 -14.98 -18.13
CA PHE A 445 -25.99 -14.24 -18.67
C PHE A 445 -25.10 -15.12 -19.56
N VAL A 446 -24.91 -16.39 -19.20
CA VAL A 446 -24.14 -17.34 -20.01
C VAL A 446 -24.86 -17.65 -21.33
N ASP A 447 -26.17 -17.90 -21.28
CA ASP A 447 -27.00 -18.24 -22.44
C ASP A 447 -27.08 -17.08 -23.43
N ARG A 448 -27.15 -15.85 -22.91
CA ARG A 448 -27.08 -14.60 -23.69
C ARG A 448 -25.68 -14.26 -24.18
N LYS A 449 -24.68 -15.08 -23.85
CA LYS A 449 -23.25 -14.87 -24.13
C LYS A 449 -22.67 -13.62 -23.46
N MET A 450 -23.37 -13.04 -22.49
CA MET A 450 -22.98 -11.85 -21.74
C MET A 450 -22.02 -12.14 -20.59
N LEU A 451 -21.76 -13.41 -20.28
CA LEU A 451 -20.78 -13.83 -19.29
C LEU A 451 -19.98 -15.03 -19.81
N TYR A 452 -18.67 -14.98 -19.61
CA TYR A 452 -17.82 -16.17 -19.68
C TYR A 452 -16.58 -16.04 -18.78
N GLN A 453 -15.91 -17.16 -18.58
CA GLN A 453 -14.64 -17.27 -17.88
C GLN A 453 -13.48 -17.17 -18.88
N ASP A 454 -12.51 -16.28 -18.65
CA ASP A 454 -11.27 -16.24 -19.44
C ASP A 454 -10.26 -17.35 -19.04
N VAL A 455 -9.13 -17.43 -19.74
CA VAL A 455 -8.05 -18.39 -19.44
C VAL A 455 -7.44 -18.23 -18.04
N ASN A 456 -7.56 -17.05 -17.42
CA ASN A 456 -7.05 -16.75 -16.07
C ASN A 456 -8.09 -17.04 -14.98
N GLY A 457 -9.31 -17.39 -15.37
CA GLY A 457 -10.42 -17.67 -14.46
C GLY A 457 -11.22 -16.43 -14.04
N ASN A 458 -11.11 -15.30 -14.73
CA ASN A 458 -11.87 -14.08 -14.47
C ASN A 458 -13.28 -14.15 -15.09
N CYS A 459 -14.25 -13.47 -14.49
CA CYS A 459 -15.50 -13.14 -15.17
C CYS A 459 -15.20 -12.11 -16.28
N VAL A 460 -15.61 -12.41 -17.49
CA VAL A 460 -15.68 -11.46 -18.59
C VAL A 460 -17.16 -11.21 -18.87
N PHE A 461 -17.63 -10.02 -18.47
CA PHE A 461 -18.96 -9.55 -18.80
C PHE A 461 -18.90 -8.86 -20.16
N VAL A 462 -19.82 -9.20 -21.07
CA VAL A 462 -19.90 -8.61 -22.42
C VAL A 462 -21.30 -8.08 -22.71
N ALA A 463 -21.36 -6.86 -23.24
CA ALA A 463 -22.58 -6.31 -23.84
C ALA A 463 -22.43 -6.26 -25.37
N TYR A 464 -23.57 -6.30 -26.03
CA TYR A 464 -23.69 -6.37 -27.48
C TYR A 464 -24.52 -5.20 -28.00
N ASP A 465 -24.18 -4.70 -29.18
CA ASP A 465 -25.02 -3.73 -29.89
C ASP A 465 -26.23 -4.42 -30.56
N SER A 466 -27.08 -3.61 -31.20
CA SER A 466 -28.27 -4.08 -31.93
C SER A 466 -27.95 -5.00 -33.11
N GLY A 467 -26.71 -5.02 -33.60
CA GLY A 467 -26.23 -5.94 -34.63
C GLY A 467 -25.64 -7.24 -34.07
N GLY A 468 -25.61 -7.42 -32.74
CA GLY A 468 -25.01 -8.58 -32.09
C GLY A 468 -23.49 -8.53 -32.01
N LYS A 469 -22.85 -7.38 -32.27
CA LYS A 469 -21.40 -7.20 -32.13
C LYS A 469 -21.06 -6.75 -30.70
N PRO A 470 -20.01 -7.30 -30.06
CA PRO A 470 -19.54 -6.81 -28.77
C PRO A 470 -19.22 -5.30 -28.83
N ASN A 471 -19.84 -4.52 -27.95
CA ASN A 471 -19.63 -3.06 -27.88
C ASN A 471 -19.06 -2.61 -26.53
N PHE A 472 -19.21 -3.41 -25.48
CA PHE A 472 -18.65 -3.15 -24.16
C PHE A 472 -18.26 -4.46 -23.48
N ALA A 473 -17.18 -4.47 -22.71
CA ALA A 473 -16.83 -5.61 -21.88
C ALA A 473 -16.03 -5.18 -20.65
N SER A 474 -16.30 -5.85 -19.52
CA SER A 474 -15.62 -5.62 -18.25
C SER A 474 -15.14 -6.94 -17.63
N LEU A 475 -14.02 -6.86 -16.93
CA LEU A 475 -13.37 -7.95 -16.23
C LEU A 475 -13.64 -7.88 -14.74
N ARG A 476 -13.81 -9.04 -14.12
CA ARG A 476 -13.83 -9.21 -12.66
C ARG A 476 -13.08 -10.47 -12.25
N GLY A 477 -12.08 -10.32 -11.38
CA GLY A 477 -11.35 -11.43 -10.77
C GLY A 477 -12.25 -12.28 -9.87
N THR A 478 -11.94 -13.57 -9.79
CA THR A 478 -12.69 -14.57 -9.02
C THR A 478 -11.95 -15.04 -7.76
N LEU A 479 -10.80 -14.44 -7.44
CA LEU A 479 -10.16 -14.63 -6.13
C LEU A 479 -10.78 -13.65 -5.14
N SER A 480 -11.35 -14.16 -4.05
CA SER A 480 -11.99 -13.33 -3.02
C SER A 480 -11.01 -12.38 -2.34
N ASP A 481 -9.73 -12.76 -2.22
CA ASP A 481 -8.71 -12.01 -1.48
C ASP A 481 -7.93 -11.02 -2.36
N VAL A 482 -8.12 -11.06 -3.69
CA VAL A 482 -7.38 -10.22 -4.64
C VAL A 482 -8.35 -9.46 -5.55
N ARG A 483 -8.40 -8.14 -5.39
CA ARG A 483 -9.25 -7.27 -6.21
C ARG A 483 -8.65 -7.11 -7.61
N PHE A 484 -9.34 -7.64 -8.62
CA PHE A 484 -9.07 -7.40 -10.03
C PHE A 484 -10.37 -6.98 -10.73
N LEU A 485 -10.40 -5.81 -11.35
CA LEU A 485 -11.54 -5.33 -12.14
C LEU A 485 -11.06 -4.32 -13.19
N GLY A 486 -11.77 -4.22 -14.31
CA GLY A 486 -11.53 -3.17 -15.30
C GLY A 486 -12.26 -3.38 -16.63
N ASP A 487 -12.54 -2.29 -17.33
CA ASP A 487 -13.11 -2.34 -18.68
C ASP A 487 -12.03 -2.71 -19.71
N LEU A 488 -12.42 -3.35 -20.81
CA LEU A 488 -11.53 -3.63 -21.93
C LEU A 488 -11.29 -2.41 -22.82
N GLU A 489 -10.15 -2.39 -23.51
CA GLU A 489 -9.88 -1.37 -24.52
C GLU A 489 -10.84 -1.50 -25.70
N GLY A 490 -11.34 -0.37 -26.21
CA GLY A 490 -12.30 -0.33 -27.32
C GLY A 490 -13.78 -0.33 -26.89
N CYS A 491 -14.08 -0.32 -25.59
CA CYS A 491 -15.45 -0.18 -25.08
C CYS A 491 -16.13 1.11 -25.56
N ASP A 492 -17.39 0.99 -25.98
CA ASP A 492 -18.25 2.09 -26.36
C ASP A 492 -18.96 2.67 -25.11
N TYR A 493 -18.28 3.61 -24.46
CA TYR A 493 -18.79 4.30 -23.27
C TYR A 493 -20.04 5.14 -23.53
N LYS A 494 -20.47 5.32 -24.78
CA LYS A 494 -21.77 5.95 -25.08
C LYS A 494 -22.94 4.99 -24.90
N LYS A 495 -22.70 3.68 -25.04
CA LYS A 495 -23.73 2.64 -24.86
C LYS A 495 -23.62 1.93 -23.50
N GLY A 496 -22.41 1.79 -22.96
CA GLY A 496 -22.18 1.13 -21.68
C GLY A 496 -22.55 -0.36 -21.69
N PHE A 497 -22.73 -0.95 -20.50
CA PHE A 497 -23.15 -2.33 -20.36
C PHE A 497 -24.68 -2.42 -20.26
N CYS A 498 -25.38 -2.57 -21.38
CA CYS A 498 -26.85 -2.65 -21.36
C CYS A 498 -27.33 -4.10 -21.35
N ILE A 499 -28.23 -4.42 -20.42
CA ILE A 499 -28.99 -5.68 -20.37
C ILE A 499 -30.41 -5.35 -20.80
N ASN A 500 -30.68 -5.54 -22.09
CA ASN A 500 -31.98 -5.23 -22.68
C ASN A 500 -32.91 -6.46 -22.60
N ASN A 501 -34.00 -6.32 -21.86
CA ASN A 501 -35.09 -7.30 -21.74
C ASN A 501 -36.36 -6.80 -22.44
N GLN A 502 -36.27 -5.71 -23.20
CA GLN A 502 -37.36 -5.02 -23.88
C GLN A 502 -38.41 -4.48 -22.91
N SER A 503 -38.00 -4.10 -21.71
CA SER A 503 -38.89 -3.53 -20.71
C SER A 503 -39.07 -2.01 -20.89
N GLU A 504 -40.21 -1.51 -20.46
CA GLU A 504 -40.49 -0.08 -20.31
C GLU A 504 -39.83 0.52 -19.05
N LYS A 505 -39.26 -0.31 -18.17
CA LYS A 505 -38.60 0.07 -16.91
C LYS A 505 -37.10 -0.15 -16.97
N LEU A 506 -36.32 0.72 -16.34
CA LEU A 506 -34.85 0.64 -16.29
C LEU A 506 -34.35 0.66 -14.85
N ILE A 507 -33.45 -0.26 -14.51
CA ILE A 507 -32.67 -0.25 -13.26
C ILE A 507 -31.21 0.10 -13.59
N VAL A 508 -30.68 1.15 -12.97
CA VAL A 508 -29.31 1.62 -13.10
C VAL A 508 -28.55 1.21 -11.85
N THR A 509 -27.40 0.54 -12.00
CA THR A 509 -26.58 0.08 -10.88
C THR A 509 -25.12 0.50 -11.04
N GLU A 510 -24.34 0.45 -9.96
CA GLU A 510 -22.92 0.80 -10.02
C GLU A 510 -22.11 -0.24 -10.82
N SER A 511 -22.37 -1.54 -10.60
CA SER A 511 -21.66 -2.61 -11.31
C SER A 511 -22.58 -3.73 -11.84
N VAL A 512 -22.01 -4.60 -12.69
CA VAL A 512 -22.73 -5.77 -13.24
C VAL A 512 -23.10 -6.75 -12.14
N ILE A 513 -22.26 -6.91 -11.12
CA ILE A 513 -22.56 -7.79 -9.98
C ILE A 513 -23.68 -7.19 -9.13
N ASP A 514 -23.79 -5.87 -9.02
CA ASP A 514 -24.91 -5.22 -8.32
C ASP A 514 -26.21 -5.41 -9.08
N ALA A 515 -26.19 -5.29 -10.42
CA ALA A 515 -27.36 -5.62 -11.24
C ALA A 515 -27.80 -7.09 -11.05
N MET A 516 -26.84 -8.03 -11.06
CA MET A 516 -27.14 -9.45 -10.80
C MET A 516 -27.66 -9.67 -9.37
N SER A 517 -27.19 -8.89 -8.39
CA SER A 517 -27.65 -8.96 -7.00
C SER A 517 -29.08 -8.44 -6.87
N VAL A 518 -29.39 -7.31 -7.50
CA VAL A 518 -30.76 -6.77 -7.61
C VAL A 518 -31.69 -7.76 -8.31
N MET A 519 -31.27 -8.38 -9.41
CA MET A 519 -32.05 -9.44 -10.06
C MET A 519 -32.35 -10.61 -9.10
N THR A 520 -31.37 -10.99 -8.26
CA THR A 520 -31.53 -12.06 -7.26
C THR A 520 -32.53 -11.66 -6.18
N ILE A 521 -32.47 -10.41 -5.71
CA ILE A 521 -33.42 -9.86 -4.74
C ILE A 521 -34.84 -9.83 -5.32
N LEU A 522 -35.00 -9.35 -6.56
CA LEU A 522 -36.29 -9.33 -7.25
C LEU A 522 -36.87 -10.75 -7.40
N GLN A 523 -36.05 -11.71 -7.80
CA GLN A 523 -36.44 -13.12 -7.92
C GLN A 523 -36.93 -13.68 -6.57
N ALA A 524 -36.20 -13.42 -5.47
CA ALA A 524 -36.58 -13.85 -4.14
C ALA A 524 -37.92 -13.24 -3.69
N GLN A 525 -38.15 -11.96 -4.02
CA GLN A 525 -39.42 -11.26 -3.77
C GLN A 525 -40.58 -11.72 -4.68
N GLY A 526 -40.38 -12.73 -5.53
CA GLY A 526 -41.39 -13.21 -6.48
C GLY A 526 -41.68 -12.22 -7.63
N LYS A 527 -40.82 -11.22 -7.84
CA LYS A 527 -40.92 -10.27 -8.94
C LYS A 527 -40.16 -10.81 -10.15
N ASP A 528 -40.70 -10.59 -11.34
CA ASP A 528 -39.99 -10.93 -12.57
C ASP A 528 -38.87 -9.92 -12.82
N TRP A 529 -37.64 -10.35 -12.58
CA TRP A 529 -36.46 -9.53 -12.83
C TRP A 529 -36.26 -9.23 -14.33
N LYS A 530 -36.90 -9.96 -15.26
CA LYS A 530 -36.91 -9.63 -16.69
C LYS A 530 -37.91 -8.54 -17.06
N ALA A 531 -38.78 -8.13 -16.13
CA ALA A 531 -39.65 -6.97 -16.30
C ALA A 531 -38.91 -5.62 -16.22
N TYR A 532 -37.57 -5.63 -16.21
CA TYR A 532 -36.71 -4.44 -16.18
C TYR A 532 -35.56 -4.62 -17.16
N ASP A 533 -35.15 -3.53 -17.81
CA ASP A 533 -33.82 -3.41 -18.42
C ASP A 533 -32.83 -3.01 -17.33
N TYR A 534 -31.55 -3.33 -17.51
CA TYR A 534 -30.50 -2.96 -16.54
C TYR A 534 -29.33 -2.27 -17.22
N LEU A 535 -28.78 -1.26 -16.55
CA LEU A 535 -27.63 -0.50 -17.01
C LEU A 535 -26.60 -0.27 -15.88
N PRO A 536 -25.65 -1.19 -15.72
CA PRO A 536 -24.45 -0.98 -14.91
C PRO A 536 -23.54 0.15 -15.46
N LEU A 537 -23.21 1.15 -14.64
CA LEU A 537 -22.42 2.32 -15.05
C LEU A 537 -20.90 2.11 -14.97
N GLY A 538 -20.43 1.23 -14.08
CA GLY A 538 -19.02 0.89 -13.93
C GLY A 538 -18.17 2.04 -13.38
N GLY A 539 -18.68 2.82 -12.43
CA GLY A 539 -17.99 3.96 -11.83
C GLY A 539 -18.81 5.25 -11.86
N THR A 540 -18.52 6.15 -10.93
CA THR A 540 -19.19 7.44 -10.78
C THR A 540 -18.88 8.42 -11.93
N GLY A 541 -19.88 9.22 -12.32
CA GLY A 541 -19.76 10.25 -13.36
C GLY A 541 -19.91 9.75 -14.81
N LYS A 542 -20.38 8.51 -15.02
CA LYS A 542 -20.62 7.92 -16.36
C LYS A 542 -22.12 7.90 -16.71
N TYR A 543 -22.76 9.07 -16.81
CA TYR A 543 -24.21 9.20 -17.06
C TYR A 543 -24.61 9.23 -18.54
N GLU A 544 -23.66 9.43 -19.47
CA GLU A 544 -23.93 9.48 -20.92
C GLU A 544 -24.67 8.24 -21.47
N PRO A 545 -24.33 6.99 -21.05
CA PRO A 545 -25.09 5.79 -21.43
C PRO A 545 -26.59 5.86 -21.13
N ILE A 546 -26.97 6.45 -20.00
CA ILE A 546 -28.38 6.55 -19.59
C ILE A 546 -29.14 7.40 -20.60
N LEU A 547 -28.60 8.58 -20.93
CA LEU A 547 -29.21 9.49 -21.90
C LEU A 547 -29.34 8.87 -23.28
N ASN A 548 -28.28 8.21 -23.75
CA ASN A 548 -28.30 7.58 -25.06
C ASN A 548 -29.27 6.41 -25.11
N LEU A 549 -29.33 5.60 -24.04
CA LEU A 549 -30.29 4.51 -23.91
C LEU A 549 -31.72 5.04 -23.94
N LEU A 550 -32.03 6.09 -23.18
CA LEU A 550 -33.38 6.68 -23.13
C LEU A 550 -33.80 7.33 -24.46
N LYS A 551 -32.83 7.84 -25.24
CA LYS A 551 -33.09 8.35 -26.59
C LYS A 551 -33.39 7.23 -27.59
N GLU A 552 -32.68 6.12 -27.50
CA GLU A 552 -32.86 4.97 -28.40
C GLU A 552 -34.09 4.13 -28.02
N TYR A 553 -34.32 3.97 -26.71
CA TYR A 553 -35.38 3.18 -26.09
C TYR A 553 -35.98 3.95 -24.91
N PRO A 554 -36.99 4.82 -25.15
CA PRO A 554 -37.66 5.55 -24.09
C PRO A 554 -38.21 4.62 -23.00
N LYS A 555 -38.04 5.03 -21.74
CA LYS A 555 -38.49 4.28 -20.56
C LYS A 555 -39.54 5.07 -19.80
N GLN A 556 -40.52 4.38 -19.24
CA GLN A 556 -41.58 4.97 -18.41
C GLN A 556 -41.10 5.22 -16.98
N GLU A 557 -40.27 4.34 -16.44
CA GLU A 557 -39.74 4.40 -15.06
C GLU A 557 -38.23 4.12 -15.05
N VAL A 558 -37.49 4.88 -14.25
CA VAL A 558 -36.05 4.70 -14.01
C VAL A 558 -35.79 4.55 -12.52
N HIS A 559 -35.17 3.43 -12.14
CA HIS A 559 -34.73 3.12 -10.79
C HIS A 559 -33.21 3.27 -10.71
N LEU A 560 -32.72 4.21 -9.93
CA LEU A 560 -31.31 4.40 -9.63
C LEU A 560 -30.98 3.61 -8.36
N ALA A 561 -30.10 2.63 -8.46
CA ALA A 561 -29.76 1.68 -7.41
C ALA A 561 -28.22 1.58 -7.29
N GLU A 562 -27.59 2.69 -6.90
CA GLU A 562 -26.14 2.80 -6.70
C GLU A 562 -25.72 2.51 -5.25
N ASP A 563 -24.41 2.63 -4.98
CA ASP A 563 -23.80 2.35 -3.67
C ASP A 563 -24.33 3.31 -2.59
N HIS A 564 -24.44 2.80 -1.36
CA HIS A 564 -24.76 3.59 -0.17
C HIS A 564 -23.49 4.27 0.36
N ASP A 565 -22.92 5.15 -0.45
CA ASP A 565 -21.83 6.03 -0.07
C ASP A 565 -22.02 7.44 -0.65
N LEU A 566 -21.13 8.36 -0.26
CA LEU A 566 -21.22 9.75 -0.69
C LEU A 566 -21.22 9.88 -2.23
N SER A 567 -20.40 9.08 -2.92
CA SER A 567 -20.25 9.20 -4.36
C SER A 567 -21.46 8.62 -5.12
N GLY A 568 -22.03 7.52 -4.64
CA GLY A 568 -23.26 6.93 -5.18
C GLY A 568 -24.46 7.85 -4.97
N VAL A 569 -24.62 8.43 -3.78
CA VAL A 569 -25.71 9.38 -3.50
C VAL A 569 -25.59 10.64 -4.35
N GLU A 570 -24.41 11.26 -4.44
CA GLU A 570 -24.19 12.41 -5.32
C GLU A 570 -24.42 12.09 -6.81
N SER A 571 -24.03 10.89 -7.25
CA SER A 571 -24.27 10.40 -8.62
C SER A 571 -25.78 10.29 -8.90
N MET A 572 -26.54 9.68 -8.00
CA MET A 572 -27.99 9.57 -8.13
C MET A 572 -28.69 10.94 -8.10
N GLN A 573 -28.25 11.87 -7.25
CA GLN A 573 -28.76 13.26 -7.25
C GLN A 573 -28.55 13.91 -8.62
N HIS A 574 -27.33 13.80 -9.16
CA HIS A 574 -26.99 14.36 -10.46
C HIS A 574 -27.79 13.75 -11.61
N ILE A 575 -27.91 12.42 -11.64
CA ILE A 575 -28.69 11.70 -12.65
C ILE A 575 -30.16 12.09 -12.56
N GLN A 576 -30.72 12.18 -11.35
CA GLN A 576 -32.11 12.60 -11.17
C GLN A 576 -32.37 14.01 -11.73
N GLU A 577 -31.49 14.98 -11.47
CA GLU A 577 -31.59 16.32 -12.06
C GLU A 577 -31.49 16.30 -13.58
N LEU A 578 -30.60 15.49 -14.12
CA LEU A 578 -30.35 15.36 -15.55
C LEU A 578 -31.54 14.72 -16.26
N LEU A 579 -32.16 13.68 -15.70
CA LEU A 579 -33.38 13.06 -16.23
C LEU A 579 -34.58 14.03 -16.18
N LYS A 580 -34.71 14.82 -15.10
CA LYS A 580 -35.72 15.88 -15.00
C LYS A 580 -35.55 16.93 -16.11
N ARG A 581 -34.32 17.33 -16.43
CA ARG A 581 -34.02 18.27 -17.52
C ARG A 581 -34.35 17.71 -18.91
N GLU A 582 -34.25 16.39 -19.10
CA GLU A 582 -34.63 15.71 -20.33
C GLU A 582 -36.14 15.41 -20.42
N GLY A 583 -36.94 15.88 -19.44
CA GLY A 583 -38.41 15.86 -19.49
C GLY A 583 -39.08 14.71 -18.74
N MET A 584 -38.34 13.92 -17.96
CA MET A 584 -38.92 12.88 -17.09
C MET A 584 -39.49 13.50 -15.81
N SER A 585 -40.69 13.08 -15.38
CA SER A 585 -41.29 13.61 -14.16
C SER A 585 -40.63 13.02 -12.91
N ALA A 586 -40.77 13.69 -11.76
CA ALA A 586 -40.15 13.23 -10.52
C ALA A 586 -40.71 11.89 -10.04
N GLU A 587 -41.97 11.58 -10.39
CA GLU A 587 -42.67 10.34 -10.05
C GLU A 587 -42.19 9.13 -10.85
N GLN A 588 -41.48 9.37 -11.97
CA GLN A 588 -40.92 8.34 -12.85
C GLN A 588 -39.48 7.96 -12.47
N ILE A 589 -38.87 8.67 -11.51
CA ILE A 589 -37.48 8.46 -11.11
C ILE A 589 -37.46 8.04 -9.64
N HIS A 590 -36.94 6.84 -9.38
CA HIS A 590 -36.88 6.26 -8.03
C HIS A 590 -35.43 6.02 -7.65
N CYS A 591 -35.02 6.37 -6.43
CA CYS A 591 -33.69 6.10 -5.92
C CYS A 591 -33.75 5.02 -4.84
N HIS A 592 -32.79 4.11 -4.85
CA HIS A 592 -32.70 2.97 -3.94
C HIS A 592 -31.25 2.87 -3.48
N VAL A 593 -31.05 2.67 -2.17
CA VAL A 593 -29.74 2.30 -1.62
C VAL A 593 -29.91 1.07 -0.75
N PRO A 594 -28.88 0.21 -0.64
CA PRO A 594 -28.94 -0.92 0.26
C PRO A 594 -28.95 -0.46 1.74
N GLU A 595 -29.91 -0.95 2.52
CA GLU A 595 -29.92 -0.73 3.97
C GLU A 595 -28.75 -1.45 4.64
N ASN A 596 -28.01 -0.74 5.51
CA ASN A 596 -26.94 -1.31 6.34
C ASN A 596 -25.83 -2.07 5.59
N ALA A 597 -25.61 -1.77 4.31
CA ALA A 597 -24.54 -2.33 3.50
C ALA A 597 -24.02 -1.27 2.53
N LYS A 598 -22.78 -1.43 2.05
CA LYS A 598 -22.18 -0.46 1.13
C LYS A 598 -22.76 -0.57 -0.27
N ASP A 599 -22.93 -1.79 -0.77
CA ASP A 599 -23.42 -2.08 -2.12
C ASP A 599 -24.48 -3.20 -2.10
N TRP A 600 -25.23 -3.35 -3.19
CA TRP A 600 -26.32 -4.34 -3.28
C TRP A 600 -25.82 -5.77 -3.17
N ASN A 601 -24.59 -6.06 -3.62
CA ASN A 601 -24.01 -7.38 -3.45
C ASN A 601 -23.66 -7.66 -1.99
N GLU A 602 -23.14 -6.68 -1.25
CA GLU A 602 -22.88 -6.78 0.17
C GLU A 602 -24.17 -6.98 0.95
N ALA A 603 -25.25 -6.26 0.62
CA ALA A 603 -26.57 -6.47 1.22
C ALA A 603 -27.06 -7.92 1.03
N LEU A 604 -26.99 -8.43 -0.21
CA LEU A 604 -27.35 -9.80 -0.55
C LEU A 604 -26.49 -10.82 0.21
N MET A 605 -25.16 -10.62 0.23
CA MET A 605 -24.23 -11.48 0.98
C MET A 605 -24.53 -11.47 2.48
N ASN A 606 -24.83 -10.31 3.06
CA ASN A 606 -25.12 -10.16 4.49
C ASN A 606 -26.39 -10.91 4.88
N TYR A 607 -27.43 -10.88 4.06
CA TYR A 607 -28.65 -11.66 4.28
C TYR A 607 -28.38 -13.15 4.11
N ALA A 608 -27.78 -13.55 2.99
CA ALA A 608 -27.55 -14.96 2.69
C ALA A 608 -26.60 -15.64 3.69
N LYS A 609 -25.54 -14.96 4.15
CA LYS A 609 -24.61 -15.47 5.17
C LYS A 609 -25.26 -15.59 6.55
N LYS A 610 -26.23 -14.72 6.86
CA LYS A 610 -27.01 -14.76 8.11
C LYS A 610 -28.25 -15.65 8.01
N PHE A 611 -28.39 -16.40 6.91
CA PHE A 611 -29.57 -17.22 6.60
C PHE A 611 -30.90 -16.46 6.70
N LYS A 612 -30.85 -15.14 6.49
CA LYS A 612 -32.06 -14.31 6.42
C LYS A 612 -32.74 -14.51 5.07
N PRO A 613 -34.08 -14.52 5.01
CA PRO A 613 -34.81 -14.57 3.76
C PRO A 613 -34.43 -13.39 2.87
N VAL A 614 -33.96 -13.66 1.64
CA VAL A 614 -33.50 -12.59 0.71
C VAL A 614 -34.66 -11.69 0.30
N GLU A 615 -35.90 -12.21 0.33
CA GLU A 615 -37.13 -11.45 0.08
C GLU A 615 -37.39 -10.31 1.10
N GLU A 616 -36.74 -10.34 2.28
CA GLU A 616 -36.84 -9.28 3.29
C GLU A 616 -35.93 -8.06 2.99
N LEU A 617 -35.07 -8.13 1.97
CA LEU A 617 -34.29 -6.96 1.55
C LEU A 617 -35.23 -5.91 0.93
N SER A 618 -35.23 -4.69 1.45
CA SER A 618 -35.96 -3.57 0.85
C SER A 618 -35.39 -3.26 -0.55
N PHE A 619 -36.23 -3.42 -1.58
CA PHE A 619 -35.94 -2.97 -2.94
C PHE A 619 -37.25 -2.73 -3.69
N LEU A 620 -37.36 -1.58 -4.38
CA LEU A 620 -38.60 -1.03 -4.96
C LEU A 620 -39.63 -0.54 -3.94
N GLU A 621 -39.24 -0.37 -2.67
CA GLU A 621 -40.04 0.39 -1.70
C GLU A 621 -39.76 1.89 -1.88
N LYS A 622 -40.71 2.77 -1.52
CA LYS A 622 -40.54 4.22 -1.70
C LYS A 622 -39.55 4.76 -0.68
N GLU A 623 -38.29 4.87 -1.09
CA GLU A 623 -37.24 5.47 -0.29
C GLU A 623 -36.73 6.76 -0.94
N GLY A 624 -36.44 7.75 -0.10
CA GLY A 624 -35.72 8.96 -0.50
C GLY A 624 -34.22 8.70 -0.51
N LEU A 625 -33.45 9.58 -1.15
CA LEU A 625 -31.99 9.52 -1.02
C LEU A 625 -31.60 9.78 0.44
N PRO A 626 -30.58 9.09 0.97
CA PRO A 626 -30.09 9.35 2.32
C PRO A 626 -29.53 10.77 2.43
N GLU A 627 -29.63 11.36 3.63
CA GLU A 627 -29.08 12.69 3.89
C GLU A 627 -27.54 12.66 3.86
N ILE A 628 -26.93 13.68 3.24
CA ILE A 628 -25.49 13.91 3.31
C ILE A 628 -25.22 14.88 4.46
N HIS A 629 -24.53 14.39 5.49
CA HIS A 629 -24.10 15.23 6.61
C HIS A 629 -22.86 16.02 6.23
N TYR A 630 -22.73 17.25 6.74
CA TYR A 630 -21.60 18.12 6.45
C TYR A 630 -20.75 18.32 7.70
N CYS A 631 -19.45 18.10 7.58
CA CYS A 631 -18.52 18.24 8.68
C CYS A 631 -17.28 19.02 8.30
N ALA A 632 -16.54 19.50 9.30
CA ALA A 632 -15.24 20.11 9.12
C ALA A 632 -14.27 19.66 10.22
N ILE A 633 -12.98 19.77 9.91
CA ILE A 633 -11.92 19.53 10.90
C ILE A 633 -11.68 20.85 11.65
N GLN A 634 -11.98 20.85 12.93
CA GLN A 634 -11.70 21.96 13.83
C GLN A 634 -10.40 21.69 14.60
N SER A 635 -9.60 22.73 14.80
CA SER A 635 -8.32 22.69 15.49
C SER A 635 -8.31 23.62 16.71
N THR A 636 -7.40 23.36 17.65
CA THR A 636 -7.23 24.24 18.81
C THR A 636 -6.70 25.64 18.46
N LYS A 637 -6.29 25.89 17.21
CA LYS A 637 -5.97 27.25 16.73
C LYS A 637 -7.22 28.12 16.57
N GLN A 638 -8.36 27.50 16.29
CA GLN A 638 -9.61 28.20 16.04
C GLN A 638 -10.40 28.41 17.32
N ILE A 639 -10.42 27.41 18.20
CA ILE A 639 -11.10 27.47 19.50
C ILE A 639 -10.38 26.61 20.54
N GLU A 640 -10.29 27.08 21.78
CA GLU A 640 -9.85 26.28 22.92
C GLU A 640 -10.97 26.21 23.96
N GLU A 641 -11.25 25.01 24.47
CA GLU A 641 -12.27 24.77 25.48
C GLU A 641 -11.90 23.60 26.40
N GLN A 642 -12.73 23.32 27.40
CA GLN A 642 -12.47 22.28 28.37
C GLN A 642 -12.41 20.90 27.67
N GLY A 643 -11.24 20.26 27.74
CA GLY A 643 -10.99 18.98 27.07
C GLY A 643 -10.33 19.11 25.70
N PHE A 644 -10.47 20.25 25.01
CA PHE A 644 -9.92 20.52 23.68
C PHE A 644 -9.03 21.78 23.70
N ARG A 645 -7.73 21.59 23.96
CA ARG A 645 -6.73 22.66 24.16
C ARG A 645 -5.34 22.21 23.76
N VAL A 646 -4.41 23.13 23.56
CA VAL A 646 -3.01 22.75 23.29
C VAL A 646 -2.45 21.91 24.45
N ARG A 647 -1.91 20.72 24.15
CA ARG A 647 -1.28 19.82 25.14
C ARG A 647 0.15 19.52 24.72
N ASN A 648 1.11 19.70 25.63
CA ASN A 648 2.54 19.47 25.37
C ASN A 648 3.05 20.17 24.10
N GLY A 649 2.58 21.40 23.85
CA GLY A 649 2.94 22.20 22.67
C GLY A 649 2.34 21.72 21.35
N LYS A 650 1.44 20.73 21.36
CA LYS A 650 0.77 20.21 20.16
C LYS A 650 -0.68 20.64 20.10
N HIS A 651 -1.10 21.09 18.91
CA HIS A 651 -2.51 21.38 18.62
C HIS A 651 -3.32 20.08 18.54
N GLN A 652 -4.59 20.18 18.93
CA GLN A 652 -5.53 19.06 18.82
C GLN A 652 -6.48 19.33 17.67
N TYR A 653 -7.01 18.25 17.10
CA TYR A 653 -7.94 18.27 15.97
C TYR A 653 -9.14 17.39 16.30
N ARG A 654 -10.33 17.81 15.85
CA ARG A 654 -11.57 17.04 15.98
C ARG A 654 -12.46 17.27 14.77
N LEU A 655 -13.44 16.40 14.57
CA LEU A 655 -14.48 16.58 13.58
C LEU A 655 -15.67 17.29 14.22
N VAL A 656 -16.24 18.27 13.54
CA VAL A 656 -17.43 19.01 13.98
C VAL A 656 -18.47 19.06 12.87
N GLU A 657 -19.73 19.11 13.25
CA GLU A 657 -20.89 19.31 12.37
C GLU A 657 -21.81 20.39 12.96
N LEU A 658 -22.89 20.71 12.24
CA LEU A 658 -23.92 21.62 12.74
C LEU A 658 -25.12 20.82 13.24
N ASP A 659 -25.61 21.16 14.44
CA ASP A 659 -26.91 20.69 14.91
C ASP A 659 -28.07 21.43 14.20
N THR A 660 -29.31 21.06 14.52
CA THR A 660 -30.54 21.65 13.94
C THR A 660 -30.69 23.15 14.22
N GLU A 661 -30.03 23.67 15.26
CA GLU A 661 -30.04 25.09 15.62
C GLU A 661 -28.85 25.85 14.99
N GLY A 662 -27.99 25.16 14.24
CA GLY A 662 -26.79 25.68 13.63
C GLY A 662 -25.63 25.84 14.60
N ASN A 663 -25.63 25.18 15.76
CA ASN A 663 -24.48 25.17 16.66
C ASN A 663 -23.45 24.13 16.21
N LEU A 664 -22.17 24.46 16.39
CA LEU A 664 -21.09 23.52 16.11
C LEU A 664 -21.00 22.49 17.23
N ILE A 665 -21.24 21.22 16.89
CA ILE A 665 -21.12 20.09 17.82
C ILE A 665 -20.01 19.13 17.36
N PRO A 666 -19.27 18.50 18.28
CA PRO A 666 -18.30 17.47 17.92
C PRO A 666 -18.97 16.21 17.37
N VAL A 667 -18.45 15.67 16.26
CA VAL A 667 -18.86 14.36 15.74
C VAL A 667 -18.09 13.29 16.50
N SER A 668 -18.80 12.33 17.09
CA SER A 668 -18.17 11.22 17.82
C SER A 668 -17.54 10.23 16.83
N LEU A 669 -16.21 10.24 16.73
CA LEU A 669 -15.46 9.35 15.83
C LEU A 669 -15.10 8.00 16.46
N THR A 670 -15.23 7.87 17.79
CA THR A 670 -14.85 6.67 18.56
C THR A 670 -15.73 6.54 19.80
N LYS A 671 -15.96 5.30 20.30
CA LYS A 671 -16.67 5.06 21.58
C LYS A 671 -15.96 5.66 22.80
N GLN A 672 -14.68 5.98 22.68
CA GLN A 672 -13.85 6.67 23.68
C GLN A 672 -13.53 8.09 23.20
N ASN A 673 -13.31 9.04 24.09
CA ASN A 673 -13.03 10.44 23.75
C ASN A 673 -11.58 10.60 23.24
N THR A 674 -11.28 10.04 22.06
CA THR A 674 -9.94 9.97 21.47
C THR A 674 -9.49 11.32 20.94
N MET A 675 -8.33 11.80 21.38
CA MET A 675 -7.77 13.09 20.97
C MET A 675 -6.83 12.93 19.77
N PHE A 676 -7.08 13.66 18.67
CA PHE A 676 -6.21 13.63 17.48
C PHE A 676 -5.19 14.77 17.50
N PHE A 677 -3.97 14.49 17.05
CA PHE A 677 -2.87 15.47 17.01
C PHE A 677 -2.41 15.80 15.58
N ALA A 678 -3.04 15.19 14.57
CA ALA A 678 -2.86 15.53 13.16
C ALA A 678 -4.21 15.53 12.43
N PRO A 679 -4.47 16.51 11.53
CA PRO A 679 -5.75 16.58 10.81
C PRO A 679 -5.99 15.36 9.91
N GLN A 680 -4.93 14.74 9.39
CA GLN A 680 -5.03 13.53 8.57
C GLN A 680 -5.55 12.31 9.34
N GLU A 681 -5.40 12.28 10.67
CA GLU A 681 -5.94 11.18 11.51
C GLU A 681 -7.44 11.29 11.69
N VAL A 682 -7.96 12.52 11.74
CA VAL A 682 -9.39 12.83 11.76
C VAL A 682 -10.00 12.52 10.40
N GLU A 683 -9.33 12.92 9.32
CA GLU A 683 -9.82 12.74 7.94
C GLU A 683 -10.02 11.27 7.56
N LYS A 684 -9.16 10.37 8.03
CA LYS A 684 -9.29 8.92 7.80
C LYS A 684 -10.49 8.27 8.52
N ARG A 685 -11.13 8.99 9.45
CA ARG A 685 -12.21 8.50 10.31
C ARG A 685 -13.54 9.22 10.07
N ILE A 686 -13.61 10.05 9.03
CA ILE A 686 -14.87 10.67 8.65
C ILE A 686 -15.88 9.54 8.36
N PRO A 687 -17.05 9.52 9.05
CA PRO A 687 -18.01 8.44 8.88
C PRO A 687 -18.55 8.35 7.45
N ASN A 688 -19.15 7.21 7.09
CA ASN A 688 -19.89 7.12 5.83
C ASN A 688 -21.00 8.19 5.80
N MET A 689 -21.35 8.68 4.61
CA MET A 689 -22.33 9.76 4.39
C MET A 689 -21.96 11.16 4.92
N TYR A 690 -20.75 11.34 5.46
CA TYR A 690 -20.24 12.66 5.83
C TYR A 690 -19.37 13.28 4.74
N LYS A 691 -19.75 14.49 4.31
CA LYS A 691 -18.99 15.33 3.38
C LYS A 691 -18.15 16.35 4.14
N LYS A 692 -16.83 16.25 3.97
CA LYS A 692 -15.86 17.21 4.53
C LYS A 692 -15.93 18.54 3.78
N LEU A 693 -16.07 19.62 4.53
CA LEU A 693 -15.92 21.00 4.07
C LEU A 693 -14.69 21.66 4.72
N PRO A 694 -14.14 22.72 4.12
CA PRO A 694 -13.33 23.69 4.85
C PRO A 694 -14.10 24.22 6.07
N TYR A 695 -13.39 24.49 7.15
CA TYR A 695 -14.02 24.95 8.40
C TYR A 695 -14.75 26.29 8.20
N GLU A 696 -14.20 27.16 7.36
CA GLU A 696 -14.77 28.46 6.99
C GLU A 696 -16.11 28.30 6.26
N GLU A 697 -16.22 27.34 5.32
CA GLU A 697 -17.48 27.04 4.63
C GLU A 697 -18.56 26.48 5.58
N LEU A 698 -18.15 25.70 6.59
CA LEU A 698 -19.08 25.23 7.61
C LEU A 698 -19.61 26.39 8.48
N LEU A 699 -18.79 27.41 8.73
CA LEU A 699 -19.22 28.63 9.43
C LEU A 699 -20.19 29.47 8.58
N GLU A 700 -19.98 29.54 7.27
CA GLU A 700 -20.93 30.19 6.36
C GLU A 700 -22.30 29.49 6.40
N ARG A 701 -22.30 28.15 6.40
CA ARG A 701 -23.53 27.36 6.57
C ARG A 701 -24.19 27.59 7.93
N GLN A 702 -23.40 27.69 9.00
CA GLN A 702 -23.93 28.06 10.32
C GLN A 702 -24.67 29.41 10.28
N ALA A 703 -24.13 30.42 9.59
CA ALA A 703 -24.80 31.71 9.44
C ALA A 703 -26.11 31.61 8.62
N LEU A 704 -26.14 30.75 7.59
CA LEU A 704 -27.35 30.50 6.79
C LEU A 704 -28.44 29.78 7.59
N VAL A 705 -28.08 28.80 8.42
CA VAL A 705 -29.03 28.11 9.33
C VAL A 705 -29.59 29.10 10.36
N ARG A 706 -28.71 29.88 11.00
CA ARG A 706 -29.12 30.87 12.01
C ARG A 706 -29.94 32.04 11.45
N SER A 707 -29.76 32.39 10.19
CA SER A 707 -30.58 33.41 9.50
C SER A 707 -31.89 32.86 8.94
N GLY A 708 -32.13 31.55 9.04
CA GLY A 708 -33.32 30.88 8.49
C GLY A 708 -33.32 30.76 6.97
N ALA A 709 -32.21 31.09 6.30
CA ALA A 709 -32.02 30.97 4.85
C ALA A 709 -31.76 29.51 4.42
N LEU A 710 -31.21 28.69 5.31
CA LEU A 710 -31.17 27.23 5.20
C LEU A 710 -32.19 26.67 6.20
N ARG A 711 -33.23 25.98 5.72
CA ARG A 711 -34.10 25.16 6.58
C ARG A 711 -33.59 23.73 6.57
N SER A 712 -33.30 23.17 7.74
CA SER A 712 -33.15 21.72 7.89
C SER A 712 -34.51 21.07 7.63
N GLU A 713 -34.68 20.38 6.52
CA GLU A 713 -35.88 19.58 6.25
C GLU A 713 -35.72 18.20 6.89
N GLU A 714 -36.08 18.05 8.16
CA GLU A 714 -36.63 16.78 8.66
C GLU A 714 -37.78 17.01 9.65
N PRO A 715 -38.83 16.16 9.62
CA PRO A 715 -39.96 16.24 10.55
C PRO A 715 -39.54 15.76 11.94
N ALA A 716 -39.85 16.58 12.94
CA ALA A 716 -39.47 16.46 14.35
C ALA A 716 -39.96 15.21 15.12
N GLU A 717 -40.36 14.12 14.44
CA GLU A 717 -40.85 12.89 15.06
C GLU A 717 -39.84 11.73 15.03
N LYS A 718 -38.89 11.66 14.07
CA LYS A 718 -37.92 10.55 14.01
C LYS A 718 -36.71 10.68 14.95
N GLN A 719 -36.24 11.90 15.24
CA GLN A 719 -35.14 12.10 16.19
C GLN A 719 -35.56 11.91 17.66
N LYS A 720 -36.84 12.08 17.99
CA LYS A 720 -37.37 11.75 19.33
C LYS A 720 -37.46 10.26 19.56
N GLN A 721 -37.77 9.47 18.54
CA GLN A 721 -37.86 8.01 18.67
C GLN A 721 -36.50 7.36 18.93
N VAL A 722 -35.46 7.76 18.18
CA VAL A 722 -34.10 7.22 18.37
C VAL A 722 -33.49 7.67 19.71
N SER A 723 -33.75 8.91 20.13
CA SER A 723 -33.24 9.42 21.42
C SER A 723 -34.04 8.91 22.62
N GLU A 724 -35.34 8.63 22.50
CA GLU A 724 -36.14 7.98 23.55
C GLU A 724 -35.87 6.47 23.63
N GLU A 725 -35.61 5.78 22.51
CA GLU A 725 -35.19 4.37 22.51
C GLU A 725 -33.82 4.20 23.16
N ILE A 726 -32.83 5.05 22.83
CA ILE A 726 -31.51 5.03 23.49
C ILE A 726 -31.63 5.37 24.98
N LYS A 727 -32.53 6.28 25.36
CA LYS A 727 -32.73 6.65 26.77
C LYS A 727 -33.45 5.55 27.55
N GLN A 728 -34.42 4.85 26.95
CA GLN A 728 -35.05 3.69 27.54
C GLN A 728 -34.09 2.50 27.67
N GLU A 729 -33.18 2.30 26.70
CA GLU A 729 -32.14 1.26 26.77
C GLU A 729 -31.10 1.58 27.87
N VAL A 730 -30.69 2.85 27.99
CA VAL A 730 -29.73 3.32 29.01
C VAL A 730 -30.34 3.33 30.41
N ASP A 731 -31.62 3.66 30.55
CA ASP A 731 -32.32 3.63 31.82
C ASP A 731 -32.65 2.18 32.26
N LYS A 732 -32.86 1.25 31.32
CA LYS A 732 -32.88 -0.21 31.59
C LYS A 732 -31.55 -0.71 32.14
N VAL A 733 -30.44 -0.34 31.50
CA VAL A 733 -29.08 -0.72 31.92
C VAL A 733 -28.72 -0.15 33.30
N LYS A 734 -29.25 1.04 33.65
CA LYS A 734 -29.05 1.65 34.97
C LYS A 734 -29.94 1.04 36.06
N GLN A 735 -31.16 0.60 35.74
CA GLN A 735 -32.00 -0.14 36.67
C GLN A 735 -31.46 -1.55 36.93
N GLU A 736 -30.86 -2.21 35.94
CA GLU A 736 -30.25 -3.54 36.10
C GLU A 736 -28.95 -3.52 36.94
N GLN A 737 -28.26 -2.37 37.04
CA GLN A 737 -27.04 -2.23 37.84
C GLN A 737 -27.26 -1.83 39.31
N ALA A 738 -28.50 -1.53 39.72
CA ALA A 738 -28.79 -1.01 41.05
C ALA A 738 -29.30 -2.05 42.07
N GLU A 739 -29.66 -3.28 41.67
CA GLU A 739 -30.40 -4.21 42.56
C GLU A 739 -29.65 -5.41 43.17
N HIS A 740 -28.35 -5.66 42.90
CA HIS A 740 -27.69 -6.84 43.50
C HIS A 740 -26.32 -6.58 44.16
N ALA A 741 -26.36 -6.36 45.49
CA ALA A 741 -25.26 -6.61 46.43
C ALA A 741 -25.16 -8.13 46.75
N PRO A 742 -24.01 -8.65 47.25
CA PRO A 742 -23.59 -10.03 47.03
C PRO A 742 -24.21 -11.01 48.03
N VAL A 743 -24.78 -12.11 47.53
CA VAL A 743 -25.12 -13.32 48.31
C VAL A 743 -24.66 -14.55 47.53
N GLU A 744 -24.07 -15.49 48.26
CA GLU A 744 -23.49 -16.76 47.79
C GLU A 744 -24.47 -17.71 47.08
N GLN A 745 -23.91 -18.38 46.08
CA GLN A 745 -24.24 -19.68 45.48
C GLN A 745 -25.71 -19.99 45.08
N ALA A 746 -25.92 -20.12 43.77
CA ALA A 746 -26.41 -21.36 43.17
C ALA A 746 -26.15 -21.32 41.64
N GLU A 747 -25.50 -22.36 41.13
CA GLU A 747 -25.29 -22.61 39.71
C GLU A 747 -26.61 -22.52 38.93
N LYS A 748 -26.68 -21.60 37.96
CA LYS A 748 -27.65 -21.67 36.87
C LYS A 748 -26.94 -22.29 35.67
N ALA A 749 -27.49 -23.41 35.22
CA ALA A 749 -26.96 -24.29 34.19
C ALA A 749 -26.44 -23.55 32.95
N THR A 750 -25.16 -23.72 32.68
CA THR A 750 -24.51 -23.39 31.40
C THR A 750 -25.16 -24.22 30.29
N GLU A 751 -25.62 -23.54 29.24
CA GLU A 751 -25.98 -24.19 27.98
C GLU A 751 -24.80 -25.06 27.52
N GLN A 752 -25.04 -26.35 27.30
CA GLN A 752 -23.99 -27.35 27.09
C GLN A 752 -23.33 -27.17 25.72
N LEU A 753 -22.05 -26.79 25.73
CA LEU A 753 -21.14 -26.95 24.60
C LEU A 753 -20.67 -28.41 24.57
N LEU A 754 -20.96 -29.11 23.48
CA LEU A 754 -20.60 -30.51 23.27
C LEU A 754 -19.35 -30.60 22.40
N VAL A 755 -18.31 -31.29 22.86
CA VAL A 755 -17.10 -31.54 22.07
C VAL A 755 -17.26 -32.87 21.34
N GLU A 756 -17.25 -32.83 20.01
CA GLU A 756 -17.36 -34.02 19.15
C GLU A 756 -15.99 -34.68 18.89
N GLY A 757 -14.90 -33.92 18.95
CA GLY A 757 -13.54 -34.45 18.82
C GLY A 757 -12.50 -33.44 18.35
N PHE A 758 -11.23 -33.83 18.37
CA PHE A 758 -10.10 -32.96 17.99
C PHE A 758 -9.53 -33.36 16.62
N ARG A 759 -8.96 -32.40 15.90
CA ARG A 759 -8.26 -32.62 14.63
C ARG A 759 -7.12 -31.63 14.44
N GLU A 760 -6.21 -31.96 13.53
CA GLU A 760 -5.15 -31.06 13.08
C GLU A 760 -5.58 -30.30 11.81
N ASP A 761 -5.25 -29.00 11.77
CA ASP A 761 -5.33 -28.16 10.57
C ASP A 761 -4.14 -27.19 10.50
N GLN A 762 -3.25 -27.37 9.52
CA GLN A 762 -2.06 -26.52 9.31
C GLN A 762 -1.21 -26.30 10.58
N ASN A 763 -0.92 -27.37 11.30
CA ASN A 763 -0.22 -27.40 12.60
C ASN A 763 -0.98 -26.70 13.74
N THR A 764 -2.29 -26.49 13.63
CA THR A 764 -3.13 -25.95 14.71
C THR A 764 -4.04 -27.05 15.24
N LEU A 765 -4.19 -27.12 16.57
CA LEU A 765 -5.14 -28.01 17.21
C LEU A 765 -6.54 -27.40 17.13
N MET A 766 -7.40 -28.05 16.36
CA MET A 766 -8.80 -27.67 16.19
C MET A 766 -9.70 -28.64 16.96
N VAL A 767 -10.85 -28.16 17.41
CA VAL A 767 -11.88 -28.95 18.06
C VAL A 767 -13.21 -28.77 17.34
N LYS A 768 -13.86 -29.89 17.04
CA LYS A 768 -15.23 -29.95 16.56
C LYS A 768 -16.15 -29.87 17.76
N ILE A 769 -17.04 -28.90 17.74
CA ILE A 769 -18.02 -28.70 18.80
C ILE A 769 -19.41 -28.58 18.22
N GLU A 770 -20.41 -28.92 19.02
CA GLU A 770 -21.79 -28.54 18.81
C GLU A 770 -22.15 -27.48 19.87
N TYR A 771 -22.38 -26.26 19.43
CA TYR A 771 -22.70 -25.13 20.29
C TYR A 771 -23.97 -24.44 19.76
N ARG A 772 -25.00 -24.32 20.62
CA ARG A 772 -26.33 -23.80 20.26
C ARG A 772 -26.97 -24.46 19.02
N GLY A 773 -26.72 -25.76 18.83
CA GLY A 773 -27.25 -26.55 17.70
C GLY A 773 -26.49 -26.39 16.38
N GLU A 774 -25.39 -25.64 16.38
CA GLU A 774 -24.48 -25.51 15.24
C GLU A 774 -23.20 -26.30 15.46
N LYS A 775 -22.76 -27.03 14.44
CA LYS A 775 -21.47 -27.71 14.44
C LYS A 775 -20.38 -26.75 13.98
N LEU A 776 -19.46 -26.42 14.86
CA LEU A 776 -18.36 -25.50 14.64
C LEU A 776 -17.02 -26.24 14.72
N GLU A 777 -16.02 -25.72 14.01
CA GLU A 777 -14.63 -26.12 14.18
C GLU A 777 -13.85 -24.90 14.65
N GLU A 778 -13.37 -24.95 15.90
CA GLU A 778 -12.69 -23.82 16.53
C GLU A 778 -11.28 -24.21 16.94
N ALA A 779 -10.38 -23.24 16.95
CA ALA A 779 -9.02 -23.46 17.47
C ALA A 779 -9.07 -23.64 18.99
N VAL A 780 -8.22 -24.52 19.52
CA VAL A 780 -8.06 -24.69 20.96
C VAL A 780 -7.04 -23.69 21.48
N TRP A 781 -7.40 -22.99 22.55
CA TRP A 781 -6.56 -21.96 23.16
C TRP A 781 -6.11 -22.36 24.56
N LYS A 782 -4.93 -21.88 24.95
CA LYS A 782 -4.41 -22.05 26.31
C LYS A 782 -3.94 -20.70 26.86
N GLU A 783 -4.45 -20.36 28.04
CA GLU A 783 -4.03 -19.17 28.78
C GLU A 783 -3.67 -19.62 30.21
N ARG A 784 -2.37 -19.59 30.54
CA ARG A 784 -1.81 -20.22 31.74
C ARG A 784 -2.13 -21.72 31.77
N ASP A 785 -2.76 -22.22 32.84
CA ASP A 785 -3.10 -23.64 33.02
C ASP A 785 -4.52 -24.00 32.55
N LYS A 786 -5.22 -23.07 31.88
CA LYS A 786 -6.61 -23.24 31.45
C LYS A 786 -6.69 -23.38 29.94
N VAL A 787 -7.36 -24.42 29.47
CA VAL A 787 -7.64 -24.68 28.06
C VAL A 787 -9.07 -24.28 27.76
N TYR A 788 -9.30 -23.50 26.72
CA TYR A 788 -10.64 -23.03 26.35
C TYR A 788 -10.84 -22.99 24.83
N ILE A 789 -12.09 -22.87 24.43
CA ILE A 789 -12.54 -22.71 23.05
C ILE A 789 -13.20 -21.34 22.97
N CYS A 790 -12.82 -20.56 21.97
CA CYS A 790 -13.47 -19.30 21.69
C CYS A 790 -14.55 -19.57 20.64
N THR A 791 -15.83 -19.40 20.98
CA THR A 791 -16.93 -19.57 20.02
C THR A 791 -17.55 -18.21 19.70
N GLY A 792 -17.43 -17.80 18.43
CA GLY A 792 -18.11 -16.61 17.89
C GLY A 792 -17.47 -15.25 18.19
N MET A 793 -17.65 -14.32 17.24
CA MET A 793 -17.49 -12.88 17.38
C MET A 793 -18.83 -12.26 17.75
N THR A 794 -18.92 -11.60 18.91
CA THR A 794 -19.97 -10.60 19.15
C THR A 794 -19.62 -9.28 18.47
N PHE A 795 -20.61 -8.39 18.32
CA PHE A 795 -20.52 -7.11 17.60
C PHE A 795 -19.55 -6.06 18.21
N ASP A 796 -18.78 -6.47 19.22
CA ASP A 796 -17.84 -5.68 20.00
C ASP A 796 -16.42 -6.31 20.09
N ASP A 797 -16.11 -7.30 19.24
CA ASP A 797 -14.84 -8.04 19.22
C ASP A 797 -14.52 -8.81 20.52
N THR A 798 -15.52 -9.15 21.35
CA THR A 798 -15.32 -10.05 22.49
C THR A 798 -15.59 -11.51 22.11
N TYR A 799 -14.66 -12.40 22.46
CA TYR A 799 -14.78 -13.85 22.23
C TYR A 799 -15.50 -14.50 23.41
N GLU A 800 -16.53 -15.31 23.15
CA GLU A 800 -17.13 -16.15 24.21
C GLU A 800 -16.16 -17.30 24.52
N LYS A 801 -15.54 -17.26 25.71
CA LYS A 801 -14.54 -18.26 26.15
C LYS A 801 -15.23 -19.39 26.90
N HIS A 802 -15.19 -20.59 26.34
CA HIS A 802 -15.67 -21.82 26.97
C HIS A 802 -14.51 -22.64 27.48
N LEU A 803 -14.38 -22.76 28.81
CA LEU A 803 -13.36 -23.58 29.44
C LEU A 803 -13.63 -25.07 29.17
N LEU A 804 -12.64 -25.83 28.70
CA LEU A 804 -12.76 -27.28 28.56
C LEU A 804 -12.87 -27.93 29.94
N SER A 805 -13.76 -28.91 30.07
CA SER A 805 -13.80 -29.78 31.24
C SER A 805 -12.59 -30.70 31.30
N ASN A 806 -12.30 -31.27 32.47
CA ASN A 806 -11.20 -32.23 32.62
C ASN A 806 -11.36 -33.45 31.68
N GLU A 807 -12.59 -33.90 31.44
CA GLU A 807 -12.88 -35.01 30.52
C GLU A 807 -12.56 -34.65 29.07
N GLN A 808 -12.86 -33.41 28.65
CA GLN A 808 -12.52 -32.91 27.31
C GLN A 808 -11.01 -32.71 27.13
N ILE A 809 -10.31 -32.29 28.20
CA ILE A 809 -8.85 -32.21 28.21
C ILE A 809 -8.22 -33.61 28.12
N GLU A 810 -8.81 -34.63 28.74
CA GLU A 810 -8.36 -36.02 28.58
C GLU A 810 -8.56 -36.52 27.15
N GLN A 811 -9.69 -36.22 26.51
CA GLN A 811 -9.93 -36.54 25.09
C GLN A 811 -8.93 -35.84 24.17
N MET A 812 -8.59 -34.58 24.46
CA MET A 812 -7.56 -33.83 23.75
C MET A 812 -6.19 -34.52 23.88
N ASN A 813 -5.79 -34.86 25.11
CA ASN A 813 -4.50 -35.50 25.37
C ASN A 813 -4.42 -36.89 24.74
N LEU A 814 -5.53 -37.63 24.68
CA LEU A 814 -5.61 -38.90 23.96
C LEU A 814 -5.37 -38.70 22.46
N PHE A 815 -6.03 -37.71 21.84
CA PHE A 815 -5.81 -37.35 20.44
C PHE A 815 -4.34 -36.99 20.15
N LEU A 816 -3.72 -36.17 21.00
CA LEU A 816 -2.31 -35.80 20.86
C LEU A 816 -1.39 -37.02 20.93
N LYS A 817 -1.66 -37.93 21.87
CA LYS A 817 -0.89 -39.15 22.07
C LYS A 817 -1.04 -40.14 20.91
N GLU A 818 -2.25 -40.32 20.40
CA GLU A 818 -2.55 -41.21 19.26
C GLU A 818 -1.92 -40.72 17.96
N ASN A 819 -1.80 -39.41 17.79
CA ASN A 819 -1.27 -38.80 16.58
C ASN A 819 0.19 -38.31 16.70
N HIS A 820 0.85 -38.63 17.82
CA HIS A 820 2.25 -38.28 18.10
C HIS A 820 2.56 -36.77 17.99
N TYR A 821 1.66 -35.95 18.51
CA TYR A 821 1.85 -34.50 18.58
C TYR A 821 2.28 -34.04 19.97
N GLU A 822 3.24 -33.12 20.00
CA GLU A 822 3.53 -32.25 21.14
C GLU A 822 2.88 -30.87 20.91
N LEU A 823 2.50 -30.21 22.01
CA LEU A 823 1.96 -28.85 21.96
C LEU A 823 3.10 -27.83 21.98
N ASP A 824 3.13 -26.94 20.99
CA ASP A 824 3.92 -25.72 21.06
C ASP A 824 3.11 -24.65 21.80
N GLU A 825 3.41 -24.49 23.10
CA GLU A 825 2.71 -23.57 24.00
C GLU A 825 3.27 -22.13 23.95
N THR A 826 4.12 -21.79 22.96
CA THR A 826 4.69 -20.44 22.83
C THR A 826 3.68 -19.41 22.33
N LEU A 827 2.53 -19.86 21.83
CA LEU A 827 1.42 -19.04 21.34
C LEU A 827 0.12 -19.38 22.10
N PRO A 828 -0.81 -18.42 22.26
CA PRO A 828 -2.10 -18.66 22.91
C PRO A 828 -2.99 -19.68 22.18
N ILE A 829 -2.81 -19.81 20.86
CA ILE A 829 -3.44 -20.86 20.05
C ILE A 829 -2.52 -22.08 20.11
N LEU A 830 -3.07 -23.24 20.47
CA LEU A 830 -2.31 -24.46 20.58
C LEU A 830 -1.89 -24.97 19.20
N GLN A 831 -0.59 -24.91 18.93
CA GLN A 831 0.02 -25.49 17.73
C GLN A 831 0.57 -26.89 17.99
N LEU A 832 0.52 -27.72 16.96
CA LEU A 832 0.92 -29.12 16.98
C LEU A 832 2.29 -29.26 16.32
N LYS A 833 3.21 -29.92 17.03
CA LYS A 833 4.52 -30.30 16.52
C LYS A 833 4.60 -31.82 16.50
N LEU A 834 4.93 -32.40 15.35
CA LEU A 834 5.17 -33.84 15.26
C LEU A 834 6.41 -34.21 16.09
N CYS A 835 6.26 -35.19 17.00
CA CYS A 835 7.40 -35.87 17.59
C CYS A 835 8.16 -36.63 16.50
N GLU A 836 9.49 -36.63 16.55
CA GLU A 836 10.29 -37.49 15.66
C GLU A 836 10.01 -38.97 15.98
N GLU A 837 9.17 -39.60 15.14
CA GLU A 837 8.83 -41.03 15.25
C GLU A 837 10.11 -41.88 15.14
N SER A 838 10.28 -42.82 16.06
CA SER A 838 11.28 -43.87 15.96
C SER A 838 11.02 -44.75 14.72
N GLN A 839 12.07 -45.36 14.13
CA GLN A 839 11.94 -46.15 12.91
C GLN A 839 10.94 -47.33 13.04
N GLU A 840 10.76 -47.87 14.23
CA GLU A 840 9.77 -48.92 14.51
C GLU A 840 8.33 -48.39 14.42
N GLN A 841 8.06 -47.16 14.86
CA GLN A 841 6.72 -46.55 14.80
C GLN A 841 6.30 -46.23 13.36
N LYS A 842 7.25 -45.81 12.52
CA LYS A 842 7.01 -45.65 11.07
C LYS A 842 6.65 -46.95 10.36
N ALA A 843 7.26 -48.07 10.76
CA ALA A 843 6.97 -49.37 10.19
C ALA A 843 5.52 -49.80 10.49
N VAL A 844 5.10 -49.70 11.75
CA VAL A 844 3.75 -50.10 12.20
C VAL A 844 2.66 -49.24 11.55
N ARG A 845 2.88 -47.92 11.43
CA ARG A 845 1.94 -47.01 10.78
C ARG A 845 1.80 -47.30 9.29
N THR A 846 2.90 -47.60 8.62
CA THR A 846 2.90 -47.95 7.18
C THR A 846 2.17 -49.28 6.95
N GLU A 847 2.37 -50.25 7.84
CA GLU A 847 1.70 -51.55 7.78
C GLU A 847 0.18 -51.44 8.04
N ASN A 848 -0.23 -50.63 9.01
CA ASN A 848 -1.65 -50.35 9.27
C ASN A 848 -2.34 -49.62 8.11
N TYR A 849 -1.65 -48.66 7.48
CA TYR A 849 -2.15 -47.95 6.31
C TYR A 849 -2.29 -48.87 5.09
N LEU A 850 -1.31 -49.75 4.86
CA LEU A 850 -1.37 -50.76 3.81
C LEU A 850 -2.53 -51.74 4.04
N ASN A 851 -2.76 -52.17 5.28
CA ASN A 851 -3.88 -53.05 5.63
C ASN A 851 -5.24 -52.37 5.39
N GLN A 852 -5.38 -51.09 5.71
CA GLN A 852 -6.61 -50.33 5.42
C GLN A 852 -6.86 -50.16 3.92
N LEU A 853 -5.82 -49.85 3.14
CA LEU A 853 -5.92 -49.77 1.68
C LEU A 853 -6.33 -51.12 1.08
N GLN A 854 -5.76 -52.22 1.58
CA GLN A 854 -6.09 -53.56 1.11
C GLN A 854 -7.54 -53.94 1.45
N GLN A 855 -8.04 -53.57 2.63
CA GLN A 855 -9.45 -53.74 2.98
C GLN A 855 -10.38 -52.89 2.11
N GLN A 856 -10.01 -51.65 1.79
CA GLN A 856 -10.80 -50.78 0.90
C GLN A 856 -10.84 -51.30 -0.53
N GLU A 857 -9.74 -51.87 -1.05
CA GLU A 857 -9.73 -52.54 -2.35
C GLU A 857 -10.57 -53.82 -2.37
N ILE A 858 -10.51 -54.64 -1.32
CA ILE A 858 -11.36 -55.84 -1.20
C ILE A 858 -12.84 -55.43 -1.17
N SER A 859 -13.18 -54.37 -0.44
CA SER A 859 -14.54 -53.81 -0.36
C SER A 859 -15.04 -53.31 -1.72
N LYS A 860 -14.18 -52.62 -2.48
CA LYS A 860 -14.48 -52.15 -3.84
C LYS A 860 -14.69 -53.33 -4.81
N ASN A 861 -13.83 -54.35 -4.75
CA ASN A 861 -13.95 -55.51 -5.62
C ASN A 861 -15.20 -56.35 -5.31
N GLN A 862 -15.63 -56.42 -4.04
CA GLN A 862 -16.90 -57.06 -3.67
C GLN A 862 -18.13 -56.27 -4.13
N GLN A 863 -18.09 -54.93 -4.15
CA GLN A 863 -19.17 -54.10 -4.69
C GLN A 863 -19.29 -54.18 -6.23
N VAL A 864 -18.17 -54.34 -6.94
CA VAL A 864 -18.16 -54.51 -8.41
C VAL A 864 -18.67 -55.90 -8.80
N ALA A 865 -18.40 -56.94 -8.00
CA ALA A 865 -18.94 -58.28 -8.24
C ALA A 865 -20.46 -58.37 -8.00
N ALA A 866 -21.04 -57.50 -7.16
CA ALA A 866 -22.46 -57.52 -6.81
C ALA A 866 -23.38 -56.79 -7.83
N THR A 867 -22.83 -56.13 -8.85
CA THR A 867 -23.60 -55.23 -9.76
C THR A 867 -23.57 -55.63 -11.24
N THR A 868 -23.36 -56.91 -11.56
CA THR A 868 -23.59 -57.41 -12.94
C THR A 868 -25.01 -57.97 -13.09
N PRO A 869 -25.92 -57.34 -13.87
CA PRO A 869 -27.22 -57.93 -14.19
C PRO A 869 -27.06 -58.93 -15.34
N MET A 870 -27.36 -60.21 -15.08
CA MET A 870 -27.60 -61.19 -16.15
C MET A 870 -29.00 -61.01 -16.75
N MET A 871 -29.08 -60.36 -17.91
CA MET A 871 -30.04 -60.64 -18.98
C MET A 871 -29.20 -61.04 -20.20
N GLY A 872 -29.43 -62.10 -20.95
CA GLY A 872 -30.36 -63.20 -20.95
C GLY A 872 -29.99 -64.05 -22.17
N MET A 873 -30.11 -65.37 -22.09
CA MET A 873 -30.17 -66.22 -23.29
C MET A 873 -31.37 -67.13 -23.14
N GLU A 874 -32.28 -66.98 -24.10
CA GLU A 874 -33.44 -67.82 -24.38
C GLU A 874 -33.00 -69.26 -24.66
N LEU A 875 -33.59 -70.22 -23.93
CA LEU A 875 -34.26 -71.43 -24.42
C LEU A 875 -34.85 -72.23 -23.26
#